data_AF-A0A023GCC0-F1
#
_entry.id   AF-A0A023GCC0-F1
#
_cell.length_a   1.000
_cell.length_b   1.000
_cell.length_c   1.000
_cell.angle_alpha   90.00
_cell.angle_beta   90.00
_cell.angle_gamma   90.00
#
_symmetry.space_group_name_H-M   'P 1'
#
loop_
_entity.id
_entity.type
_entity.pdbx_description
1 polymer ?
#
loop_
_entity_poly.entity_id
_entity_poly.type
_entity_poly.pdbx_seq_one_letter_code
_entity_poly.pdbx_strand_id
1 'polypeptide(L)'
;GNRPIGTSCNVVCSEGFALPLDLESHDPFICQEDGSWSPAARLECHKKGCPNPDPVPNSSLVCSSDADHLGSRPTGAICTVVCAEGFSLPSILQSSNQFVCQEDGSWNKTANLECRKNGCPSPDEVPHSSLKCSSDADDLGKRPTGTICKVVCDDFFTLPSSLQSYSQFVCQNDGTWNQTEQLECQEIGCPSPDTVPDSSLECTSDADDLGNRPTGTMCKVVCKEGFTLPSSLISSGQFVCQEDGTWNQTEQLECRQSGCLGPDPVPDSTLECSDVANHLGNRPPGTTCKVVCAEGFSLPPSLRSFNQFVCQEDGAWNQNAQLECQRVTCEQPQPVSNSVLECSNGTTDDGKWSAGTVCRLTCDEGFSISKGQEALNPFVCRENGMWSSTGPLSCEESGCKSPALAENSVLNCSGESNSLGRWPIGTVCSYDCEEGYGIAKSQLPLNKFVCFEDGTWNQTEQLHCRKAGCEDPSTAQYSMVNCSGTVNSLGRWPAGTVCSHSCDDGFAIPQDQIHLNLFVCLDDGSWNQTEGLHCRETGCEEPGQVPHSVLNCSSSTNALGKRPLGTLCSYLCDKGYAVPPHLEPHNQFNCSEDGSWDQKEELLCLKTGCEGPRLLKNSVLDCSQSVNLVGNWPAGTTCSHICDKGFVIPHSQQHLNEIVCLDDGKWNETDNLQCVERRDPQLSQGCKDEVVVVVGHNVSFPVLVEAPTFEAFNGSYATVNCSAIEVLTYGIHIVVCEAVDSELGSNSSCSFNVTAFAPGCAPFQSDPYSRVSCSADRNATGGRLHPVGDVCEYICQQYGYVIPQSKLDSAVKECLPNGSWSNEDFHLCEKQLPPVRVSGCENVSIGTNVLGNTTVPLPVFRTGSGKLVTATCTPEKLLDFGDYDINCVAEDTELRSSASCAFKVIVKGHSVPRRLGPERCSLD
;
A
#
# COMPACT_ATOMS: atom_id res chain seq x y z
N GLY A 1 -107.28 58.63 58.64
CA GLY A 1 -107.46 59.73 59.60
C GLY A 1 -108.83 60.33 59.39
N ASN A 2 -109.62 60.47 60.47
CA ASN A 2 -111.09 60.39 60.48
C ASN A 2 -111.78 61.26 59.42
N ARG A 3 -112.31 60.60 58.38
CA ARG A 3 -113.10 61.21 57.32
C ARG A 3 -114.58 60.88 57.54
N PRO A 4 -115.53 61.79 57.23
CA PRO A 4 -116.96 61.52 57.36
C PRO A 4 -117.37 60.25 56.60
N ILE A 5 -118.35 59.53 57.13
CA ILE A 5 -118.98 58.39 56.46
C ILE A 5 -119.45 58.83 55.07
N GLY A 6 -119.12 58.04 54.04
CA GLY A 6 -119.41 58.35 52.63
C GLY A 6 -118.30 59.10 51.88
N THR A 7 -117.16 59.41 52.51
CA THR A 7 -116.02 60.03 51.80
C THR A 7 -115.42 59.05 50.79
N SER A 8 -115.21 59.51 49.55
CA SER A 8 -114.54 58.75 48.48
C SER A 8 -113.08 59.20 48.31
N CYS A 9 -112.15 58.26 48.07
CA CYS A 9 -110.73 58.55 47.85
C CYS A 9 -110.19 57.73 46.67
N ASN A 10 -109.43 58.40 45.78
CA ASN A 10 -108.69 57.76 44.69
C ASN A 10 -107.22 57.62 45.06
N VAL A 11 -106.62 56.51 44.65
CA VAL A 11 -105.18 56.26 44.80
C VAL A 11 -104.47 56.73 43.54
N VAL A 12 -103.42 57.55 43.70
CA VAL A 12 -102.52 57.96 42.61
C VAL A 12 -101.11 57.56 43.01
N CYS A 13 -100.44 56.76 42.17
CA CYS A 13 -99.06 56.36 42.41
C CYS A 13 -98.10 57.54 42.17
N SER A 14 -96.97 57.55 42.89
CA SER A 14 -95.90 58.54 42.73
C SER A 14 -95.23 58.43 41.36
N GLU A 15 -94.64 59.52 40.86
CA GLU A 15 -93.96 59.56 39.55
C GLU A 15 -92.92 58.43 39.44
N GLY A 16 -93.00 57.62 38.37
CA GLY A 16 -92.18 56.42 38.19
C GLY A 16 -92.79 55.10 38.69
N PHE A 17 -94.03 55.09 39.20
CA PHE A 17 -94.77 53.89 39.59
C PHE A 17 -96.20 53.88 39.02
N ALA A 18 -96.75 52.70 38.69
CA ALA A 18 -98.11 52.53 38.14
C ALA A 18 -98.87 51.38 38.82
N LEU A 19 -100.21 51.44 38.78
CA LEU A 19 -101.07 50.32 39.15
C LEU A 19 -101.09 49.29 38.01
N PRO A 20 -101.20 47.98 38.29
CA PRO A 20 -101.39 46.97 37.26
C PRO A 20 -102.63 47.27 36.39
N LEU A 21 -102.52 47.07 35.07
CA LEU A 21 -103.56 47.39 34.06
C LEU A 21 -104.93 46.73 34.35
N ASP A 22 -104.94 45.66 35.12
CA ASP A 22 -106.14 44.88 35.47
C ASP A 22 -107.01 45.55 36.56
N LEU A 23 -106.54 46.67 37.14
CA LEU A 23 -107.15 47.37 38.28
C LEU A 23 -107.43 48.87 38.01
N GLU A 24 -107.20 49.38 36.80
CA GLU A 24 -107.41 50.80 36.43
C GLU A 24 -108.89 51.25 36.37
N SER A 25 -109.86 50.35 36.61
CA SER A 25 -111.30 50.67 36.51
C SER A 25 -112.15 50.39 37.77
N HIS A 26 -111.56 50.29 38.96
CA HIS A 26 -112.35 50.05 40.19
C HIS A 26 -112.77 51.34 40.91
N ASP A 27 -113.96 51.28 41.51
CA ASP A 27 -114.66 52.36 42.20
C ASP A 27 -113.81 52.98 43.34
N PRO A 28 -113.97 54.28 43.64
CA PRO A 28 -113.23 54.96 44.69
C PRO A 28 -113.45 54.30 46.06
N PHE A 29 -112.44 54.30 46.93
CA PHE A 29 -112.57 53.74 48.29
C PHE A 29 -113.56 54.59 49.10
N ILE A 30 -114.60 53.96 49.66
CA ILE A 30 -115.63 54.63 50.45
C ILE A 30 -115.49 54.28 51.93
N CYS A 31 -115.46 55.31 52.78
CA CYS A 31 -115.46 55.17 54.24
C CYS A 31 -116.85 54.70 54.73
N GLN A 32 -116.91 53.49 55.28
CA GLN A 32 -118.12 52.80 55.77
C GLN A 32 -118.50 53.27 57.19
N GLU A 33 -119.72 52.94 57.64
CA GLU A 33 -120.22 53.32 58.98
C GLU A 33 -119.40 52.74 60.14
N ASP A 34 -118.73 51.61 59.92
CA ASP A 34 -117.85 50.95 60.90
C ASP A 34 -116.42 51.53 60.92
N GLY A 35 -116.15 52.56 60.11
CA GLY A 35 -114.84 53.19 59.99
C GLY A 35 -113.83 52.46 59.10
N SER A 36 -114.24 51.37 58.43
CA SER A 36 -113.43 50.67 57.43
C SER A 36 -113.59 51.27 56.02
N TRP A 37 -112.65 50.97 55.12
CA TRP A 37 -112.72 51.39 53.71
C TRP A 37 -113.08 50.19 52.84
N SER A 38 -114.04 50.37 51.93
CA SER A 38 -114.43 49.35 50.94
C SER A 38 -114.04 49.83 49.53
N PRO A 39 -113.37 48.99 48.71
CA PRO A 39 -112.93 47.62 49.00
C PRO A 39 -111.74 47.57 49.99
N ALA A 40 -111.48 46.43 50.66
CA ALA A 40 -110.43 46.31 51.69
C ALA A 40 -109.04 45.85 51.15
N ALA A 41 -108.85 45.86 49.83
CA ALA A 41 -107.63 45.36 49.19
C ALA A 41 -106.45 46.36 49.30
N ARG A 42 -105.28 45.87 49.70
CA ARG A 42 -104.02 46.63 49.62
C ARG A 42 -103.62 46.76 48.14
N LEU A 43 -103.55 47.99 47.62
CA LEU A 43 -102.92 48.27 46.32
C LEU A 43 -101.43 48.58 46.53
N GLU A 44 -100.58 47.89 45.79
CA GLU A 44 -99.15 48.18 45.68
C GLU A 44 -98.86 48.77 44.30
N CYS A 45 -98.17 49.91 44.27
CA CYS A 45 -97.71 50.53 43.04
C CYS A 45 -96.41 49.87 42.59
N HIS A 46 -96.33 49.38 41.35
CA HIS A 46 -95.12 48.77 40.80
C HIS A 46 -94.25 49.79 40.07
N LYS A 47 -92.92 49.64 40.16
CA LYS A 47 -91.93 50.53 39.53
C LYS A 47 -92.03 50.42 38.01
N LYS A 48 -92.02 51.56 37.32
CA LYS A 48 -92.12 51.65 35.86
C LYS A 48 -90.72 51.65 35.24
N GLY A 49 -90.39 50.63 34.46
CA GLY A 49 -89.14 50.55 33.68
C GLY A 49 -88.20 49.40 34.09
N CYS A 50 -87.31 49.02 33.17
CA CYS A 50 -86.45 47.85 33.32
C CYS A 50 -85.13 48.21 34.03
N PRO A 51 -84.60 47.36 34.93
CA PRO A 51 -83.25 47.53 35.47
C PRO A 51 -82.19 47.35 34.37
N ASN A 52 -80.98 47.88 34.54
CA ASN A 52 -79.88 47.61 33.59
C ASN A 52 -79.63 46.08 33.46
N PRO A 53 -79.43 45.56 32.24
CA PRO A 53 -79.02 44.17 32.05
C PRO A 53 -77.69 43.86 32.75
N ASP A 54 -77.49 42.60 33.15
CA ASP A 54 -76.23 42.14 33.78
C ASP A 54 -75.01 42.45 32.88
N PRO A 55 -73.88 42.91 33.45
CA PRO A 55 -72.71 43.28 32.66
C PRO A 55 -72.10 42.06 31.96
N VAL A 56 -72.02 42.11 30.63
CA VAL A 56 -71.34 41.11 29.80
C VAL A 56 -69.83 41.42 29.76
N PRO A 57 -68.93 40.49 30.15
CA PRO A 57 -67.49 40.71 30.15
C PRO A 57 -66.93 41.08 28.76
N ASN A 58 -65.93 41.95 28.71
CA ASN A 58 -65.27 42.41 27.47
C ASN A 58 -66.25 43.00 26.42
N SER A 59 -67.28 43.68 26.91
CA SER A 59 -68.29 44.37 26.11
C SER A 59 -68.70 45.70 26.71
N SER A 60 -69.41 46.51 25.92
CA SER A 60 -70.05 47.75 26.32
C SER A 60 -71.53 47.70 25.96
N LEU A 61 -72.37 48.27 26.82
CA LEU A 61 -73.82 48.36 26.60
C LEU A 61 -74.15 49.75 26.05
N VAL A 62 -74.66 49.81 24.82
CA VAL A 62 -75.11 51.06 24.17
C VAL A 62 -76.62 51.03 24.06
N CYS A 63 -77.31 52.00 24.65
CA CYS A 63 -78.76 52.03 24.66
C CYS A 63 -79.32 53.32 24.04
N SER A 64 -80.52 53.23 23.48
CA SER A 64 -81.20 54.32 22.78
C SER A 64 -81.68 55.46 23.69
N SER A 65 -81.76 55.25 25.00
CA SER A 65 -82.22 56.22 25.99
C SER A 65 -81.51 56.02 27.32
N ASP A 66 -81.12 57.11 27.97
CA ASP A 66 -80.39 57.09 29.24
C ASP A 66 -81.26 56.55 30.39
N ALA A 67 -80.61 55.92 31.37
CA ALA A 67 -81.27 55.47 32.58
C ALA A 67 -81.65 56.67 33.47
N ASP A 68 -82.75 56.55 34.20
CA ASP A 68 -83.11 57.54 35.22
C ASP A 68 -82.10 57.54 36.38
N HIS A 69 -82.27 58.50 37.30
CA HIS A 69 -81.44 58.67 38.49
C HIS A 69 -81.51 57.48 39.49
N LEU A 70 -82.38 56.50 39.21
CA LEU A 70 -82.56 55.26 39.96
C LEU A 70 -82.10 54.02 39.20
N GLY A 71 -81.42 54.19 38.05
CA GLY A 71 -80.84 53.11 37.25
C GLY A 71 -81.83 52.29 36.42
N SER A 72 -83.07 52.76 36.26
CA SER A 72 -84.12 52.12 35.46
C SER A 72 -84.28 52.80 34.10
N ARG A 73 -84.50 52.02 33.04
CA ARG A 73 -84.72 52.53 31.67
C ARG A 73 -86.21 52.55 31.33
N PRO A 74 -86.68 53.58 30.61
CA PRO A 74 -88.09 53.70 30.25
C PRO A 74 -88.51 52.59 29.28
N THR A 75 -89.79 52.24 29.32
CA THR A 75 -90.40 51.28 28.40
C THR A 75 -90.17 51.69 26.94
N GLY A 76 -89.78 50.72 26.10
CA GLY A 76 -89.39 50.94 24.71
C GLY A 76 -87.91 51.24 24.50
N ALA A 77 -87.10 51.38 25.57
CA ALA A 77 -85.64 51.51 25.45
C ALA A 77 -85.02 50.26 24.79
N ILE A 78 -84.15 50.48 23.80
CA ILE A 78 -83.40 49.41 23.12
C ILE A 78 -81.95 49.47 23.58
N CYS A 79 -81.45 48.39 24.17
CA CYS A 79 -80.07 48.24 24.59
C CYS A 79 -79.35 47.20 23.74
N THR A 80 -78.19 47.56 23.18
CA THR A 80 -77.36 46.70 22.33
C THR A 80 -76.03 46.42 23.01
N VAL A 81 -75.61 45.15 23.01
CA VAL A 81 -74.28 44.75 23.50
C VAL A 81 -73.28 44.83 22.35
N VAL A 82 -72.21 45.61 22.54
CA VAL A 82 -71.11 45.78 21.59
C VAL A 82 -69.82 45.26 22.23
N CYS A 83 -69.21 44.23 21.65
CA CYS A 83 -67.95 43.68 22.15
C CYS A 83 -66.78 44.68 22.01
N ALA A 84 -65.83 44.61 22.94
CA ALA A 84 -64.60 45.40 22.90
C ALA A 84 -63.69 44.99 21.72
N GLU A 85 -62.75 45.85 21.34
CA GLU A 85 -61.85 45.64 20.19
C GLU A 85 -61.12 44.28 20.29
N GLY A 86 -61.19 43.48 19.22
CA GLY A 86 -60.62 42.12 19.18
C GLY A 86 -61.56 40.98 19.64
N PHE A 87 -62.78 41.29 20.08
CA PHE A 87 -63.80 40.31 20.49
C PHE A 87 -65.05 40.41 19.61
N SER A 88 -65.71 39.28 19.32
CA SER A 88 -67.00 39.28 18.62
C SER A 88 -68.00 38.29 19.25
N LEU A 89 -69.29 38.56 19.05
CA LEU A 89 -70.35 37.59 19.33
C LEU A 89 -70.38 36.52 18.23
N PRO A 90 -70.52 35.23 18.57
CA PRO A 90 -70.72 34.16 17.60
C PRO A 90 -71.88 34.48 16.63
N SER A 91 -71.74 34.13 15.36
CA SER A 91 -72.67 34.49 14.27
C SER A 91 -74.13 34.09 14.55
N ILE A 92 -74.35 33.01 15.31
CA ILE A 92 -75.68 32.53 15.74
C ILE A 92 -76.35 33.46 16.77
N LEU A 93 -75.56 34.20 17.57
CA LEU A 93 -76.03 35.07 18.66
C LEU A 93 -76.09 36.55 18.27
N GLN A 94 -75.60 36.92 17.08
CA GLN A 94 -75.67 38.30 16.58
C GLN A 94 -77.11 38.81 16.41
N SER A 95 -78.07 37.94 16.11
CA SER A 95 -79.50 38.28 16.00
C SER A 95 -80.18 38.52 17.36
N SER A 96 -79.48 38.26 18.46
CA SER A 96 -79.99 38.30 19.84
C SER A 96 -79.27 39.32 20.73
N ASN A 97 -78.48 40.23 20.14
CA ASN A 97 -77.67 41.21 20.87
C ASN A 97 -78.41 42.51 21.25
N GLN A 98 -79.71 42.61 20.94
CA GLN A 98 -80.57 43.74 21.25
C GLN A 98 -81.71 43.33 22.19
N PHE A 99 -81.89 44.12 23.25
CA PHE A 99 -82.93 43.95 24.26
C PHE A 99 -83.88 45.14 24.22
N VAL A 100 -85.18 44.88 24.29
CA VAL A 100 -86.22 45.93 24.34
C VAL A 100 -86.95 45.86 25.68
N CYS A 101 -87.01 46.99 26.39
CA CYS A 101 -87.71 47.08 27.67
C CYS A 101 -89.23 47.08 27.48
N GLN A 102 -89.92 46.10 28.07
CA GLN A 102 -91.37 45.90 27.93
C GLN A 102 -92.18 46.69 28.98
N GLU A 103 -93.49 46.78 28.78
CA GLU A 103 -94.41 47.53 29.65
C GLU A 103 -94.51 46.96 31.06
N ASP A 104 -94.23 45.67 31.24
CA ASP A 104 -94.22 44.96 32.52
C ASP A 104 -92.92 45.16 33.34
N GLY A 105 -91.97 45.95 32.83
CA GLY A 105 -90.68 46.21 33.49
C GLY A 105 -89.63 45.12 33.29
N SER A 106 -89.86 44.16 32.40
CA SER A 106 -88.89 43.12 32.01
C SER A 106 -88.28 43.36 30.63
N TRP A 107 -87.11 42.79 30.36
CA TRP A 107 -86.50 42.79 29.03
C TRP A 107 -87.11 41.67 28.18
N ASN A 108 -87.43 41.94 26.90
CA ASN A 108 -88.13 40.97 26.04
C ASN A 108 -87.40 39.62 25.84
N LYS A 109 -86.11 39.57 26.16
CA LYS A 109 -85.22 38.41 26.07
C LYS A 109 -84.14 38.52 27.15
N THR A 110 -83.73 37.39 27.71
CA THR A 110 -82.55 37.24 28.57
C THR A 110 -81.63 36.20 27.93
N ALA A 111 -80.64 36.67 27.18
CA ALA A 111 -79.66 35.81 26.52
C ALA A 111 -78.32 35.89 27.27
N ASN A 112 -77.72 34.74 27.57
CA ASN A 112 -76.37 34.66 28.12
C ASN A 112 -75.37 34.94 26.97
N LEU A 113 -75.06 36.22 26.77
CA LEU A 113 -74.16 36.68 25.72
C LEU A 113 -72.72 36.72 26.26
N GLU A 114 -71.78 36.15 25.51
CA GLU A 114 -70.36 36.13 25.85
C GLU A 114 -69.53 36.61 24.64
N CYS A 115 -68.79 37.71 24.82
CA CYS A 115 -67.86 38.21 23.80
C CYS A 115 -66.58 37.37 23.81
N ARG A 116 -66.28 36.69 22.71
CA ARG A 116 -65.09 35.82 22.58
C ARG A 116 -64.02 36.48 21.72
N LYS A 117 -62.75 36.35 22.11
CA LYS A 117 -61.61 36.85 21.35
C LYS A 117 -61.43 35.97 20.12
N ASN A 118 -61.53 36.55 18.92
CA ASN A 118 -61.46 35.78 17.67
C ASN A 118 -60.02 35.48 17.32
N GLY A 119 -59.72 34.20 17.14
CA GLY A 119 -58.45 33.72 16.62
C GLY A 119 -58.42 32.20 16.63
N CYS A 120 -57.80 31.60 15.63
CA CYS A 120 -57.64 30.15 15.57
C CYS A 120 -56.52 29.71 16.52
N PRO A 121 -56.70 28.64 17.31
CA PRO A 121 -55.57 28.03 18.03
C PRO A 121 -54.53 27.56 17.02
N SER A 122 -53.26 27.36 17.42
CA SER A 122 -52.30 26.69 16.54
C SER A 122 -52.88 25.37 16.02
N PRO A 123 -52.72 25.06 14.71
CA PRO A 123 -53.09 23.75 14.18
C PRO A 123 -52.39 22.64 14.97
N ASP A 124 -52.99 21.44 15.01
CA ASP A 124 -52.38 20.28 15.66
C ASP A 124 -50.95 20.04 15.13
N GLU A 125 -50.01 19.69 16.03
CA GLU A 125 -48.61 19.46 15.67
C GLU A 125 -48.51 18.30 14.68
N VAL A 126 -47.95 18.57 13.50
CA VAL A 126 -47.62 17.56 12.50
C VAL A 126 -46.18 17.08 12.79
N PRO A 127 -45.97 15.80 13.12
CA PRO A 127 -44.64 15.25 13.40
C PRO A 127 -43.67 15.49 12.24
N HIS A 128 -42.39 15.73 12.56
CA HIS A 128 -41.31 15.94 11.58
C HIS A 128 -41.60 17.07 10.57
N SER A 129 -42.23 18.14 11.07
CA SER A 129 -42.55 19.31 10.27
C SER A 129 -42.50 20.60 11.09
N SER A 130 -42.26 21.70 10.39
CA SER A 130 -42.34 23.07 10.90
C SER A 130 -43.52 23.82 10.26
N LEU A 131 -44.24 24.58 11.09
CA LEU A 131 -45.42 25.34 10.70
C LEU A 131 -45.04 26.81 10.45
N LYS A 132 -45.03 27.23 9.18
CA LYS A 132 -44.74 28.63 8.80
C LYS A 132 -46.04 29.39 8.54
N CYS A 133 -46.34 30.36 9.40
CA CYS A 133 -47.55 31.16 9.29
C CYS A 133 -47.26 32.60 8.86
N SER A 134 -48.22 33.22 8.15
CA SER A 134 -48.12 34.61 7.69
C SER A 134 -48.21 35.65 8.80
N SER A 135 -48.63 35.26 10.00
CA SER A 135 -48.81 36.14 11.16
C SER A 135 -48.62 35.35 12.45
N ASP A 136 -47.95 35.95 13.43
CA ASP A 136 -47.64 35.32 14.71
C ASP A 136 -48.88 35.15 15.60
N ALA A 137 -48.80 34.19 16.52
CA ALA A 137 -49.83 33.99 17.53
C ALA A 137 -49.75 35.10 18.60
N ASP A 138 -50.90 35.48 19.16
CA ASP A 138 -50.94 36.42 20.28
C ASP A 138 -50.46 35.78 21.59
N ASP A 139 -50.38 36.56 22.68
CA ASP A 139 -49.93 36.10 24.01
C ASP A 139 -50.76 34.93 24.61
N LEU A 140 -51.89 34.58 23.98
CA LEU A 140 -52.77 33.47 24.35
C LEU A 140 -52.68 32.29 23.37
N GLY A 141 -51.72 32.31 22.44
CA GLY A 141 -51.49 31.24 21.46
C GLY A 141 -52.51 31.19 20.32
N LYS A 142 -53.26 32.27 20.07
CA LYS A 142 -54.27 32.35 19.01
C LYS A 142 -53.81 33.24 17.86
N ARG A 143 -54.03 32.78 16.63
CA ARG A 143 -53.66 33.51 15.40
C ARG A 143 -54.87 34.28 14.85
N PRO A 144 -54.67 35.51 14.34
CA PRO A 144 -55.76 36.34 13.84
C PRO A 144 -56.44 35.74 12.60
N THR A 145 -57.70 36.07 12.40
CA THR A 145 -58.50 35.64 11.25
C THR A 145 -57.86 36.11 9.94
N GLY A 146 -57.77 35.23 8.94
CA GLY A 146 -57.05 35.47 7.68
C GLY A 146 -55.58 35.01 7.68
N THR A 147 -55.04 34.54 8.81
CA THR A 147 -53.69 33.94 8.86
C THR A 147 -53.62 32.69 7.99
N ILE A 148 -52.58 32.60 7.15
CA ILE A 148 -52.28 31.41 6.33
C ILE A 148 -51.08 30.71 6.95
N CYS A 149 -51.25 29.45 7.31
CA CYS A 149 -50.23 28.60 7.89
C CYS A 149 -49.89 27.46 6.93
N LYS A 150 -48.62 27.35 6.52
CA LYS A 150 -48.12 26.30 5.63
C LYS A 150 -47.27 25.30 6.41
N VAL A 151 -47.52 24.01 6.18
CA VAL A 151 -46.69 22.92 6.70
C VAL A 151 -45.46 22.75 5.82
N VAL A 152 -44.29 22.73 6.44
CA VAL A 152 -43.01 22.47 5.79
C VAL A 152 -42.37 21.29 6.52
N CYS A 153 -42.31 20.13 5.86
CA CYS A 153 -41.65 18.97 6.43
C CYS A 153 -40.17 19.27 6.70
N ASP A 154 -39.63 18.66 7.75
CA ASP A 154 -38.21 18.72 8.10
C ASP A 154 -37.38 17.97 7.03
N ASP A 155 -36.07 18.21 7.00
CA ASP A 155 -35.17 17.58 6.02
C ASP A 155 -35.36 16.04 6.03
N PHE A 156 -35.38 15.41 4.84
CA PHE A 156 -35.62 13.97 4.60
C PHE A 156 -37.08 13.47 4.71
N PHE A 157 -38.04 14.38 4.93
CA PHE A 157 -39.46 14.05 4.88
C PHE A 157 -40.17 14.86 3.79
N THR A 158 -41.13 14.25 3.08
CA THR A 158 -41.98 15.00 2.14
C THR A 158 -43.46 14.70 2.30
N LEU A 159 -44.28 15.68 1.93
CA LEU A 159 -45.72 15.51 1.78
C LEU A 159 -46.00 14.77 0.46
N PRO A 160 -46.74 13.64 0.49
CA PRO A 160 -47.14 12.92 -0.71
C PRO A 160 -47.76 13.86 -1.75
N SER A 161 -47.46 13.62 -3.03
CA SER A 161 -47.88 14.48 -4.15
C SER A 161 -49.40 14.73 -4.20
N SER A 162 -50.20 13.80 -3.67
CA SER A 162 -51.66 13.89 -3.54
C SER A 162 -52.13 14.87 -2.46
N LEU A 163 -51.29 15.19 -1.47
CA LEU A 163 -51.61 16.05 -0.31
C LEU A 163 -50.99 17.45 -0.39
N GLN A 164 -50.16 17.74 -1.40
CA GLN A 164 -49.51 19.04 -1.57
C GLN A 164 -50.50 20.20 -1.73
N SER A 165 -51.67 19.96 -2.36
CA SER A 165 -52.74 20.96 -2.50
C SER A 165 -53.44 21.31 -1.18
N TYR A 166 -53.25 20.48 -0.14
CA TYR A 166 -53.84 20.64 1.19
C TYR A 166 -52.81 21.12 2.23
N SER A 167 -51.61 21.53 1.81
CA SER A 167 -50.52 21.96 2.72
C SER A 167 -50.71 23.34 3.38
N GLN A 168 -51.85 24.02 3.18
CA GLN A 168 -52.11 25.38 3.63
C GLN A 168 -53.42 25.50 4.41
N PHE A 169 -53.32 25.88 5.68
CA PHE A 169 -54.45 26.19 6.54
C PHE A 169 -54.74 27.69 6.54
N VAL A 170 -56.01 28.07 6.39
CA VAL A 170 -56.46 29.46 6.46
C VAL A 170 -57.41 29.63 7.65
N CYS A 171 -57.08 30.54 8.56
CA CYS A 171 -57.90 30.82 9.74
C CYS A 171 -59.16 31.60 9.33
N GLN A 172 -60.33 30.98 9.50
CA GLN A 172 -61.62 31.55 9.12
C GLN A 172 -62.17 32.52 10.17
N ASN A 173 -63.15 33.33 9.78
CA ASN A 173 -63.75 34.36 10.63
C ASN A 173 -64.52 33.82 11.84
N ASP A 174 -64.82 32.52 11.85
CA ASP A 174 -65.48 31.83 12.96
C ASP A 174 -64.49 31.25 13.99
N GLY A 175 -63.18 31.47 13.80
CA GLY A 175 -62.12 30.99 14.69
C GLY A 175 -61.70 29.54 14.44
N THR A 176 -62.07 28.95 13.31
CA THR A 176 -61.65 27.60 12.90
C THR A 176 -60.75 27.63 11.66
N TRP A 177 -59.92 26.60 11.49
CA TRP A 177 -59.12 26.42 10.26
C TRP A 177 -60.01 25.86 9.14
N ASN A 178 -59.79 26.30 7.91
CA ASN A 178 -60.56 25.86 6.73
C ASN A 178 -60.54 24.34 6.46
N GLN A 179 -59.59 23.63 7.04
CA GLN A 179 -59.44 22.18 7.00
C GLN A 179 -58.73 21.72 8.29
N THR A 180 -58.97 20.48 8.69
CA THR A 180 -58.42 19.85 9.92
C THR A 180 -57.87 18.44 9.66
N GLU A 181 -57.53 18.14 8.40
CA GLU A 181 -56.96 16.84 8.05
C GLU A 181 -55.57 16.66 8.67
N GLN A 182 -55.33 15.47 9.23
CA GLN A 182 -54.02 15.08 9.75
C GLN A 182 -53.05 14.89 8.58
N LEU A 183 -52.19 15.87 8.37
CA LEU A 183 -51.05 15.76 7.46
C LEU A 183 -49.95 14.99 8.19
N GLU A 184 -49.31 14.03 7.52
CA GLU A 184 -48.14 13.30 8.04
C GLU A 184 -47.01 13.43 7.01
N CYS A 185 -45.87 13.93 7.45
CA CYS A 185 -44.65 13.99 6.65
C CYS A 185 -44.04 12.58 6.62
N GLN A 186 -43.94 11.97 5.44
CA GLN A 186 -43.41 10.61 5.29
C GLN A 186 -41.92 10.66 4.97
N GLU A 187 -41.17 9.79 5.63
CA GLU A 187 -39.73 9.62 5.47
C GLU A 187 -39.41 9.10 4.07
N ILE A 188 -38.45 9.72 3.39
CA ILE A 188 -37.98 9.21 2.10
C ILE A 188 -36.63 8.53 2.32
N GLY A 189 -36.66 7.20 2.29
CA GLY A 189 -35.46 6.38 2.22
C GLY A 189 -35.82 4.90 2.13
N CYS A 190 -34.95 4.11 1.49
CA CYS A 190 -35.11 2.67 1.49
C CYS A 190 -34.45 2.08 2.74
N PRO A 191 -35.13 1.20 3.49
CA PRO A 191 -34.52 0.51 4.62
C PRO A 191 -33.35 -0.35 4.14
N SER A 192 -32.38 -0.64 5.00
CA SER A 192 -31.25 -1.51 4.60
C SER A 192 -31.76 -2.81 3.95
N PRO A 193 -31.25 -3.19 2.76
CA PRO A 193 -31.70 -4.37 2.03
C PRO A 193 -31.57 -5.66 2.86
N ASP A 194 -32.39 -6.67 2.57
CA ASP A 194 -32.30 -7.98 3.20
C ASP A 194 -30.86 -8.52 3.13
N THR A 195 -30.32 -8.92 4.28
CA THR A 195 -28.92 -9.36 4.38
C THR A 195 -28.71 -10.64 3.60
N VAL A 196 -27.92 -10.59 2.53
CA VAL A 196 -27.45 -11.77 1.80
C VAL A 196 -26.34 -12.43 2.65
N PRO A 197 -26.47 -13.72 3.03
CA PRO A 197 -25.44 -14.43 3.77
C PRO A 197 -24.13 -14.49 2.98
N ASP A 198 -23.00 -14.48 3.70
CA ASP A 198 -21.66 -14.55 3.12
C ASP A 198 -21.38 -13.48 2.05
N SER A 199 -21.98 -12.30 2.22
CA SER A 199 -21.74 -11.12 1.41
C SER A 199 -21.51 -9.86 2.26
N SER A 200 -21.02 -8.81 1.61
CA SER A 200 -21.01 -7.42 2.05
C SER A 200 -21.81 -6.58 1.06
N LEU A 201 -22.38 -5.47 1.55
CA LEU A 201 -23.16 -4.54 0.74
C LEU A 201 -22.36 -3.26 0.54
N GLU A 202 -22.06 -2.92 -0.71
CA GLU A 202 -21.39 -1.66 -1.07
C GLU A 202 -22.42 -0.71 -1.69
N CYS A 203 -22.60 0.47 -1.11
CA CYS A 203 -23.59 1.45 -1.57
C CYS A 203 -22.95 2.81 -1.83
N THR A 204 -23.52 3.58 -2.76
CA THR A 204 -23.01 4.92 -3.15
C THR A 204 -23.19 6.01 -2.08
N SER A 205 -24.12 5.81 -1.15
CA SER A 205 -24.44 6.74 -0.06
C SER A 205 -24.65 5.94 1.21
N ASP A 206 -24.12 6.42 2.33
CA ASP A 206 -24.27 5.78 3.63
C ASP A 206 -25.72 5.82 4.13
N ALA A 207 -26.04 4.88 5.02
CA ALA A 207 -27.32 4.88 5.72
C ALA A 207 -27.29 5.93 6.84
N ASP A 208 -28.43 6.54 7.13
CA ASP A 208 -28.59 7.43 8.28
C ASP A 208 -28.57 6.66 9.62
N ASP A 209 -28.71 7.39 10.72
CA ASP A 209 -28.70 6.84 12.09
C ASP A 209 -29.84 5.82 12.34
N LEU A 210 -30.83 5.74 11.44
CA LEU A 210 -31.97 4.82 11.48
C LEU A 210 -31.80 3.63 10.51
N GLY A 211 -30.74 3.61 9.71
CA GLY A 211 -30.44 2.52 8.77
C GLY A 211 -31.12 2.66 7.40
N ASN A 212 -31.72 3.82 7.10
CA ASN A 212 -32.36 4.15 5.84
C ASN A 212 -31.39 4.85 4.88
N ARG A 213 -31.50 4.57 3.58
CA ARG A 213 -30.65 5.16 2.54
C ARG A 213 -31.49 6.06 1.61
N PRO A 214 -30.95 7.23 1.19
CA PRO A 214 -31.71 8.18 0.38
C PRO A 214 -32.07 7.61 -1.00
N THR A 215 -33.16 8.10 -1.58
CA THR A 215 -33.61 7.75 -2.93
C THR A 215 -32.54 8.02 -3.98
N GLY A 216 -32.38 7.10 -4.93
CA GLY A 216 -31.29 7.12 -5.91
C GLY A 216 -29.98 6.48 -5.44
N THR A 217 -29.88 6.06 -4.16
CA THR A 217 -28.75 5.26 -3.69
C THR A 217 -28.69 3.95 -4.46
N MET A 218 -27.49 3.62 -4.97
CA MET A 218 -27.24 2.37 -5.69
C MET A 218 -26.38 1.48 -4.81
N CYS A 219 -26.88 0.26 -4.54
CA CYS A 219 -26.19 -0.74 -3.74
C CYS A 219 -25.84 -1.95 -4.61
N LYS A 220 -24.68 -2.55 -4.31
CA LYS A 220 -24.15 -3.74 -4.96
C LYS A 220 -23.79 -4.79 -3.91
N VAL A 221 -24.23 -6.02 -4.14
CA VAL A 221 -23.86 -7.18 -3.33
C VAL A 221 -22.49 -7.68 -3.77
N VAL A 222 -21.56 -7.75 -2.82
CA VAL A 222 -20.21 -8.29 -3.01
C VAL A 222 -20.07 -9.52 -2.12
N CYS A 223 -19.91 -10.70 -2.70
CA CYS A 223 -19.72 -11.91 -1.91
C CYS A 223 -18.37 -11.89 -1.18
N LYS A 224 -18.33 -12.42 0.04
CA LYS A 224 -17.10 -12.60 0.82
C LYS A 224 -16.19 -13.61 0.13
N GLU A 225 -14.90 -13.57 0.48
CA GLU A 225 -13.87 -14.41 -0.13
C GLU A 225 -14.25 -15.90 -0.13
N GLY A 226 -14.18 -16.54 -1.29
CA GLY A 226 -14.59 -17.94 -1.48
C GLY A 226 -16.07 -18.15 -1.79
N PHE A 227 -16.84 -17.08 -2.06
CA PHE A 227 -18.23 -17.14 -2.52
C PHE A 227 -18.43 -16.24 -3.74
N THR A 228 -19.30 -16.64 -4.68
CA THR A 228 -19.66 -15.86 -5.86
C THR A 228 -21.16 -15.90 -6.11
N LEU A 229 -21.70 -14.80 -6.64
CA LEU A 229 -23.07 -14.79 -7.16
C LEU A 229 -23.12 -15.60 -8.46
N PRO A 230 -24.12 -16.46 -8.66
CA PRO A 230 -24.31 -17.20 -9.91
C PRO A 230 -24.35 -16.25 -11.10
N SER A 231 -23.75 -16.66 -12.22
CA SER A 231 -23.54 -15.85 -13.44
C SER A 231 -24.84 -15.25 -14.00
N SER A 232 -25.97 -15.90 -13.78
CA SER A 232 -27.32 -15.43 -14.14
C SER A 232 -27.86 -14.30 -13.27
N LEU A 233 -27.34 -14.13 -12.06
CA LEU A 233 -27.81 -13.18 -11.03
C LEU A 233 -26.85 -12.00 -10.80
N ILE A 234 -25.69 -11.98 -11.47
CA ILE A 234 -24.70 -10.88 -11.37
C ILE A 234 -25.32 -9.54 -11.77
N SER A 235 -26.12 -9.52 -12.85
CA SER A 235 -26.84 -8.34 -13.33
C SER A 235 -27.87 -7.82 -12.32
N SER A 236 -28.45 -8.74 -11.54
CA SER A 236 -29.46 -8.47 -10.51
C SER A 236 -28.84 -8.15 -9.15
N GLY A 237 -27.50 -8.26 -9.02
CA GLY A 237 -26.75 -7.95 -7.80
C GLY A 237 -26.52 -6.47 -7.55
N GLN A 238 -26.98 -5.59 -8.46
CA GLN A 238 -26.94 -4.15 -8.34
C GLN A 238 -28.35 -3.58 -8.41
N PHE A 239 -28.74 -2.84 -7.38
CA PHE A 239 -30.11 -2.34 -7.22
C PHE A 239 -30.13 -0.91 -6.68
N VAL A 240 -31.21 -0.19 -6.97
CA VAL A 240 -31.36 1.25 -6.72
C VAL A 240 -32.58 1.49 -5.84
N CYS A 241 -32.42 2.38 -4.87
CA CYS A 241 -33.51 2.85 -4.02
C CYS A 241 -34.45 3.74 -4.83
N GLN A 242 -35.69 3.30 -5.02
CA GLN A 242 -36.71 3.99 -5.82
C GLN A 242 -37.41 5.10 -5.02
N GLU A 243 -38.03 6.04 -5.72
CA GLU A 243 -38.78 7.17 -5.12
C GLU A 243 -39.94 6.74 -4.20
N ASP A 244 -40.39 5.49 -4.31
CA ASP A 244 -41.44 4.90 -3.46
C ASP A 244 -40.91 4.29 -2.15
N GLY A 245 -39.61 4.42 -1.86
CA GLY A 245 -38.97 3.90 -0.66
C GLY A 245 -38.65 2.40 -0.73
N THR A 246 -38.77 1.76 -1.90
CA THR A 246 -38.42 0.35 -2.10
C THR A 246 -37.16 0.17 -2.96
N TRP A 247 -36.42 -0.91 -2.75
CA TRP A 247 -35.32 -1.29 -3.64
C TRP A 247 -35.88 -1.93 -4.91
N ASN A 248 -35.31 -1.61 -6.09
CA ASN A 248 -35.68 -2.25 -7.35
C ASN A 248 -35.20 -3.72 -7.49
N GLN A 249 -34.81 -4.36 -6.39
CA GLN A 249 -34.44 -5.76 -6.33
C GLN A 249 -35.69 -6.64 -6.31
N THR A 250 -35.81 -7.53 -7.29
CA THR A 250 -36.95 -8.48 -7.39
C THR A 250 -36.55 -9.94 -7.22
N GLU A 251 -35.25 -10.24 -7.18
CA GLU A 251 -34.71 -11.61 -7.13
C GLU A 251 -34.03 -11.91 -5.78
N GLN A 252 -34.20 -13.14 -5.27
CA GLN A 252 -33.49 -13.62 -4.07
C GLN A 252 -32.02 -13.90 -4.42
N LEU A 253 -31.11 -13.09 -3.89
CA LEU A 253 -29.67 -13.21 -4.11
C LEU A 253 -29.05 -14.11 -3.03
N GLU A 254 -28.25 -15.10 -3.43
CA GLU A 254 -27.51 -15.99 -2.55
C GLU A 254 -26.06 -16.10 -3.04
N CYS A 255 -25.09 -15.77 -2.18
CA CYS A 255 -23.69 -16.01 -2.45
C CYS A 255 -23.39 -17.49 -2.24
N ARG A 256 -23.01 -18.19 -3.30
CA ARG A 256 -22.68 -19.63 -3.23
C ARG A 256 -21.19 -19.82 -3.14
N GLN A 257 -20.77 -20.85 -2.39
CA GLN A 257 -19.37 -21.17 -2.24
C GLN A 257 -18.75 -21.41 -3.62
N SER A 258 -17.70 -20.67 -3.89
CA SER A 258 -17.04 -20.57 -5.17
C SER A 258 -15.68 -21.23 -5.08
N GLY A 259 -15.43 -22.10 -6.05
CA GLY A 259 -14.16 -22.79 -6.20
C GLY A 259 -14.18 -24.22 -5.68
N CYS A 260 -13.26 -25.01 -6.22
CA CYS A 260 -13.16 -26.42 -5.98
C CYS A 260 -12.14 -26.68 -4.86
N LEU A 261 -12.52 -27.52 -3.89
CA LEU A 261 -11.57 -28.05 -2.91
C LEU A 261 -10.43 -28.78 -3.64
N GLY A 262 -9.21 -28.65 -3.13
CA GLY A 262 -8.07 -29.41 -3.68
C GLY A 262 -8.39 -30.90 -3.73
N PRO A 263 -8.14 -31.59 -4.87
CA PRO A 263 -8.36 -33.03 -4.97
C PRO A 263 -7.48 -33.77 -3.95
N ASP A 264 -7.98 -34.89 -3.42
CA ASP A 264 -7.29 -35.69 -2.39
C ASP A 264 -5.84 -35.99 -2.81
N PRO A 265 -4.86 -35.88 -1.90
CA PRO A 265 -3.46 -36.08 -2.23
C PRO A 265 -3.22 -37.52 -2.69
N VAL A 266 -2.84 -37.66 -3.96
CA VAL A 266 -2.40 -38.93 -4.54
C VAL A 266 -0.98 -39.22 -4.03
N PRO A 267 -0.73 -40.37 -3.37
CA PRO A 267 0.60 -40.74 -2.88
C PRO A 267 1.64 -40.73 -4.00
N ASP A 268 2.89 -40.37 -3.65
CA ASP A 268 4.02 -40.33 -4.59
C ASP A 268 3.77 -39.47 -5.83
N SER A 269 3.02 -38.37 -5.65
CA SER A 269 2.71 -37.38 -6.68
C SER A 269 2.66 -35.96 -6.13
N THR A 270 2.79 -34.98 -7.01
CA THR A 270 2.62 -33.56 -6.74
C THR A 270 1.52 -32.99 -7.63
N LEU A 271 0.67 -32.16 -7.04
CA LEU A 271 -0.41 -31.47 -7.75
C LEU A 271 0.06 -30.09 -8.20
N GLU A 272 0.18 -29.88 -9.50
CA GLU A 272 0.53 -28.59 -10.10
C GLU A 272 -0.74 -27.92 -10.64
N CYS A 273 -1.06 -26.71 -10.20
CA CYS A 273 -2.26 -26.00 -10.63
C CYS A 273 -1.94 -24.61 -11.17
N SER A 274 -2.74 -24.12 -12.11
CA SER A 274 -2.59 -22.78 -12.72
C SER A 274 -2.71 -21.64 -11.72
N ASP A 275 -3.59 -21.78 -10.72
CA ASP A 275 -3.90 -20.75 -9.73
C ASP A 275 -3.77 -21.30 -8.32
N VAL A 276 -3.34 -20.45 -7.38
CA VAL A 276 -3.14 -20.80 -5.98
C VAL A 276 -4.49 -20.95 -5.26
N ALA A 277 -4.60 -21.94 -4.37
CA ALA A 277 -5.78 -22.08 -3.53
C ALA A 277 -5.87 -20.93 -2.51
N ASN A 278 -7.07 -20.48 -2.19
CA ASN A 278 -7.29 -19.50 -1.13
C ASN A 278 -7.00 -20.08 0.27
N HIS A 279 -7.13 -19.27 1.31
CA HIS A 279 -6.87 -19.67 2.69
C HIS A 279 -7.75 -20.82 3.21
N LEU A 280 -8.86 -21.12 2.51
CA LEU A 280 -9.79 -22.23 2.79
C LEU A 280 -9.49 -23.49 1.96
N GLY A 281 -8.48 -23.47 1.10
CA GLY A 281 -8.12 -24.61 0.24
C GLY A 281 -8.95 -24.72 -1.05
N ASN A 282 -9.77 -23.71 -1.37
CA ASN A 282 -10.57 -23.67 -2.58
C ASN A 282 -9.82 -22.96 -3.71
N ARG A 283 -9.86 -23.54 -4.90
CA ARG A 283 -9.29 -22.97 -6.13
C ARG A 283 -10.40 -22.37 -7.00
N PRO A 284 -10.21 -21.17 -7.59
CA PRO A 284 -11.28 -20.50 -8.33
C PRO A 284 -11.76 -21.30 -9.56
N PRO A 285 -13.00 -21.07 -10.02
CA PRO A 285 -13.50 -21.65 -11.26
C PRO A 285 -12.59 -21.30 -12.44
N GLY A 286 -12.34 -22.27 -13.32
CA GLY A 286 -11.38 -22.18 -14.43
C GLY A 286 -9.97 -22.65 -14.08
N THR A 287 -9.63 -22.81 -12.79
CA THR A 287 -8.32 -23.35 -12.39
C THR A 287 -8.12 -24.74 -12.95
N THR A 288 -6.97 -24.95 -13.57
CA THR A 288 -6.58 -26.22 -14.15
C THR A 288 -5.46 -26.85 -13.33
N CYS A 289 -5.72 -28.04 -12.77
CA CYS A 289 -4.78 -28.80 -11.97
C CYS A 289 -4.33 -30.05 -12.71
N LYS A 290 -3.03 -30.37 -12.61
CA LYS A 290 -2.40 -31.54 -13.22
C LYS A 290 -1.68 -32.36 -12.14
N VAL A 291 -1.90 -33.66 -12.14
CA VAL A 291 -1.18 -34.61 -11.28
C VAL A 291 0.12 -35.02 -11.97
N VAL A 292 1.24 -34.78 -11.29
CA VAL A 292 2.59 -35.14 -11.73
C VAL A 292 3.15 -36.18 -10.76
N CYS A 293 3.45 -37.39 -11.23
CA CYS A 293 4.05 -38.41 -10.38
C CYS A 293 5.49 -38.02 -9.99
N ALA A 294 5.89 -38.39 -8.78
CA ALA A 294 7.25 -38.23 -8.30
C ALA A 294 8.25 -39.07 -9.11
N GLU A 295 9.53 -38.70 -9.05
CA GLU A 295 10.60 -39.35 -9.82
C GLU A 295 10.64 -40.87 -9.58
N GLY A 296 10.64 -41.66 -10.66
CA GLY A 296 10.57 -43.13 -10.61
C GLY A 296 9.15 -43.72 -10.61
N PHE A 297 8.11 -42.89 -10.63
CA PHE A 297 6.71 -43.31 -10.72
C PHE A 297 6.03 -42.72 -11.97
N SER A 298 5.08 -43.46 -12.56
CA SER A 298 4.31 -42.97 -13.71
C SER A 298 2.86 -43.41 -13.66
N LEU A 299 1.98 -42.61 -14.27
CA LEU A 299 0.58 -42.99 -14.47
C LEU A 299 0.49 -44.07 -15.57
N PRO A 300 -0.33 -45.13 -15.35
CA PRO A 300 -0.62 -46.13 -16.37
C PRO A 300 -1.05 -45.46 -17.69
N PRO A 301 -0.66 -46.01 -18.87
CA PRO A 301 -0.96 -45.40 -20.17
C PRO A 301 -2.46 -45.08 -20.39
N SER A 302 -3.35 -45.87 -19.79
CA SER A 302 -4.81 -45.68 -19.82
C SER A 302 -5.32 -44.48 -19.02
N LEU A 303 -4.55 -44.00 -18.03
CA LEU A 303 -4.95 -42.93 -17.11
C LEU A 303 -4.26 -41.59 -17.40
N ARG A 304 -3.29 -41.56 -18.33
CA ARG A 304 -2.55 -40.32 -18.68
C ARG A 304 -3.43 -39.22 -19.28
N SER A 305 -4.48 -39.57 -20.02
CA SER A 305 -5.41 -38.59 -20.60
C SER A 305 -6.33 -37.94 -19.56
N PHE A 306 -6.37 -38.47 -18.34
CA PHE A 306 -7.22 -38.00 -17.25
C PHE A 306 -6.43 -37.29 -16.15
N ASN A 307 -5.15 -36.98 -16.37
CA ASN A 307 -4.27 -36.39 -15.35
C ASN A 307 -4.45 -34.88 -15.15
N GLN A 308 -5.36 -34.25 -15.90
CA GLN A 308 -5.63 -32.81 -15.86
C GLN A 308 -7.11 -32.54 -15.61
N PHE A 309 -7.41 -31.74 -14.60
CA PHE A 309 -8.75 -31.44 -14.11
C PHE A 309 -8.99 -29.94 -14.16
N VAL A 310 -10.21 -29.52 -14.49
CA VAL A 310 -10.61 -28.11 -14.56
C VAL A 310 -11.73 -27.87 -13.56
N CYS A 311 -11.56 -26.87 -12.69
CA CYS A 311 -12.58 -26.48 -11.73
C CYS A 311 -13.75 -25.80 -12.46
N GLN A 312 -14.95 -26.34 -12.30
CA GLN A 312 -16.16 -25.83 -12.94
C GLN A 312 -16.84 -24.75 -12.07
N GLU A 313 -17.72 -23.94 -12.67
CA GLU A 313 -18.42 -22.85 -11.98
C GLU A 313 -19.36 -23.34 -10.86
N ASP A 314 -19.72 -24.61 -10.86
CA ASP A 314 -20.55 -25.25 -9.83
C ASP A 314 -19.74 -25.74 -8.62
N GLY A 315 -18.42 -25.50 -8.59
CA GLY A 315 -17.53 -25.91 -7.51
C GLY A 315 -17.08 -27.37 -7.59
N ALA A 316 -17.43 -28.10 -8.65
CA ALA A 316 -16.94 -29.45 -8.91
C ALA A 316 -15.77 -29.45 -9.91
N TRP A 317 -14.85 -30.42 -9.77
CA TRP A 317 -13.89 -30.70 -10.83
C TRP A 317 -14.60 -31.39 -11.99
N ASN A 318 -14.23 -31.04 -13.23
CA ASN A 318 -14.80 -31.61 -14.46
C ASN A 318 -14.74 -33.14 -14.55
N GLN A 319 -13.87 -33.77 -13.76
CA GLN A 319 -13.76 -35.21 -13.58
C GLN A 319 -13.17 -35.52 -12.20
N ASN A 320 -13.39 -36.73 -11.71
CA ASN A 320 -13.02 -37.20 -10.36
C ASN A 320 -12.31 -38.56 -10.43
N ALA A 321 -11.29 -38.66 -11.29
CA ALA A 321 -10.53 -39.89 -11.46
C ALA A 321 -9.58 -40.12 -10.27
N GLN A 322 -9.71 -41.26 -9.59
CA GLN A 322 -8.70 -41.76 -8.66
C GLN A 322 -7.46 -42.16 -9.47
N LEU A 323 -6.45 -41.30 -9.47
CA LEU A 323 -5.16 -41.55 -10.11
C LEU A 323 -4.21 -42.14 -9.07
N GLU A 324 -3.47 -43.17 -9.44
CA GLU A 324 -2.44 -43.77 -8.58
C GLU A 324 -1.13 -43.87 -9.38
N CYS A 325 -0.07 -43.29 -8.84
CA CYS A 325 1.26 -43.32 -9.43
C CYS A 325 1.91 -44.66 -9.13
N GLN A 326 2.22 -45.45 -10.17
CA GLN A 326 2.84 -46.75 -10.00
C GLN A 326 4.35 -46.67 -10.29
N ARG A 327 5.14 -47.38 -9.48
CA ARG A 327 6.61 -47.42 -9.64
C ARG A 327 6.97 -48.03 -10.99
N VAL A 328 7.87 -47.36 -11.72
CA VAL A 328 8.34 -47.83 -13.02
C VAL A 328 9.49 -48.82 -12.82
N THR A 329 9.27 -50.06 -13.23
CA THR A 329 10.27 -51.15 -13.16
C THR A 329 10.44 -51.82 -14.52
N CYS A 330 11.66 -52.14 -14.91
CA CYS A 330 11.95 -52.96 -16.09
C CYS A 330 12.02 -54.45 -15.73
N GLU A 331 11.49 -55.30 -16.61
CA GLU A 331 11.61 -56.76 -16.53
C GLU A 331 13.05 -57.22 -16.81
N GLN A 332 13.37 -58.46 -16.44
CA GLN A 332 14.69 -59.07 -16.66
C GLN A 332 15.10 -59.03 -18.15
N PRO A 333 16.30 -58.49 -18.47
CA PRO A 333 16.87 -58.59 -19.82
C PRO A 333 17.01 -60.05 -20.25
N GLN A 334 16.82 -60.35 -21.53
CA GLN A 334 16.94 -61.73 -22.01
C GLN A 334 18.37 -62.29 -21.78
N PRO A 335 18.50 -63.52 -21.25
CA PRO A 335 19.81 -64.11 -20.99
C PRO A 335 20.55 -64.42 -22.29
N VAL A 336 21.81 -63.99 -22.39
CA VAL A 336 22.69 -64.24 -23.53
C VAL A 336 23.73 -65.30 -23.14
N SER A 337 23.82 -66.38 -23.93
CA SER A 337 24.75 -67.49 -23.68
C SER A 337 26.21 -67.06 -23.77
N ASN A 338 27.09 -67.69 -22.97
CA ASN A 338 28.53 -67.41 -22.89
C ASN A 338 28.83 -65.95 -22.53
N SER A 339 28.04 -65.38 -21.62
CA SER A 339 28.18 -64.01 -21.15
C SER A 339 27.66 -63.84 -19.72
N VAL A 340 28.20 -62.84 -19.03
CA VAL A 340 27.79 -62.39 -17.70
C VAL A 340 27.21 -60.98 -17.80
N LEU A 341 26.06 -60.77 -17.15
CA LEU A 341 25.42 -59.47 -17.05
C LEU A 341 25.78 -58.79 -15.73
N GLU A 342 26.38 -57.61 -15.81
CA GLU A 342 26.73 -56.79 -14.65
C GLU A 342 25.86 -55.53 -14.64
N CYS A 343 25.12 -55.29 -13.56
CA CYS A 343 24.25 -54.12 -13.43
C CYS A 343 24.69 -53.26 -12.23
N SER A 344 24.49 -51.94 -12.36
CA SER A 344 24.91 -50.96 -11.35
C SER A 344 24.16 -51.10 -10.02
N ASN A 345 22.89 -51.53 -10.06
CA ASN A 345 22.03 -51.75 -8.89
C ASN A 345 21.42 -53.17 -8.93
N GLY A 346 21.17 -53.74 -7.74
CA GLY A 346 20.50 -55.04 -7.58
C GLY A 346 19.00 -54.99 -7.92
N THR A 347 18.38 -56.17 -8.02
CA THR A 347 16.93 -56.29 -8.22
C THR A 347 16.15 -55.97 -6.95
N THR A 348 14.92 -55.47 -7.11
CA THR A 348 13.92 -55.39 -6.03
C THR A 348 13.41 -56.78 -5.63
N ASP A 349 12.66 -56.88 -4.53
CA ASP A 349 12.12 -58.15 -4.00
C ASP A 349 11.26 -58.93 -5.01
N ASP A 350 10.68 -58.24 -6.00
CA ASP A 350 9.90 -58.83 -7.10
C ASP A 350 10.74 -59.22 -8.32
N GLY A 351 12.07 -59.15 -8.24
CA GLY A 351 13.00 -59.54 -9.31
C GLY A 351 13.11 -58.54 -10.47
N LYS A 352 12.67 -57.29 -10.29
CA LYS A 352 12.68 -56.23 -11.33
C LYS A 352 13.66 -55.11 -11.02
N TRP A 353 14.12 -54.40 -12.06
CA TRP A 353 15.09 -53.31 -11.95
C TRP A 353 14.38 -51.96 -11.99
N SER A 354 14.80 -51.03 -11.12
CA SER A 354 14.28 -49.67 -11.09
C SER A 354 14.74 -48.86 -12.30
N ALA A 355 13.92 -47.89 -12.73
CA ALA A 355 14.30 -46.91 -13.73
C ALA A 355 15.64 -46.22 -13.37
N GLY A 356 16.50 -46.01 -14.36
CA GLY A 356 17.86 -45.50 -14.20
C GLY A 356 18.95 -46.56 -14.00
N THR A 357 18.59 -47.83 -13.81
CA THR A 357 19.61 -48.91 -13.69
C THR A 357 20.35 -49.11 -15.01
N VAL A 358 21.69 -49.14 -14.96
CA VAL A 358 22.57 -49.38 -16.11
C VAL A 358 23.13 -50.79 -16.04
N CYS A 359 22.95 -51.56 -17.10
CA CYS A 359 23.49 -52.92 -17.21
C CYS A 359 24.47 -53.03 -18.38
N ARG A 360 25.52 -53.82 -18.19
CA ARG A 360 26.58 -54.08 -19.16
C ARG A 360 26.74 -55.59 -19.34
N LEU A 361 26.76 -56.02 -20.59
CA LEU A 361 27.00 -57.41 -20.98
C LEU A 361 28.49 -57.64 -21.22
N THR A 362 29.07 -58.69 -20.63
CA THR A 362 30.47 -59.08 -20.82
C THR A 362 30.54 -60.54 -21.28
N CYS A 363 31.16 -60.81 -22.42
CA CYS A 363 31.30 -62.19 -22.93
C CYS A 363 32.34 -62.98 -22.11
N ASP A 364 32.13 -64.29 -22.01
CA ASP A 364 33.07 -65.21 -21.36
C ASP A 364 34.38 -65.37 -22.17
N GLU A 365 35.42 -65.87 -21.52
CA GLU A 365 36.77 -65.98 -22.09
C GLU A 365 36.79 -66.77 -23.42
N GLY A 366 37.38 -66.17 -24.47
CA GLY A 366 37.40 -66.73 -25.83
C GLY A 366 36.23 -66.32 -26.72
N PHE A 367 35.27 -65.54 -26.20
CA PHE A 367 34.13 -65.00 -26.95
C PHE A 367 34.14 -63.47 -26.94
N SER A 368 33.67 -62.85 -28.02
CA SER A 368 33.55 -61.40 -28.18
C SER A 368 32.16 -61.02 -28.72
N ILE A 369 31.68 -59.82 -28.39
CA ILE A 369 30.39 -59.31 -28.87
C ILE A 369 30.41 -59.24 -30.40
N SER A 370 29.36 -59.76 -31.06
CA SER A 370 29.27 -59.78 -32.53
C SER A 370 29.44 -58.39 -33.15
N LYS A 371 30.20 -58.31 -34.26
CA LYS A 371 30.55 -57.04 -34.92
C LYS A 371 29.29 -56.24 -35.29
N GLY A 372 29.27 -54.96 -34.89
CA GLY A 372 28.17 -54.02 -35.15
C GLY A 372 27.16 -53.86 -34.00
N GLN A 373 27.30 -54.62 -32.91
CA GLN A 373 26.41 -54.54 -31.74
C GLN A 373 27.02 -53.84 -30.52
N GLU A 374 28.25 -53.37 -30.60
CA GLU A 374 28.99 -52.72 -29.50
C GLU A 374 28.29 -51.45 -28.99
N ALA A 375 27.67 -50.67 -29.88
CA ALA A 375 26.96 -49.44 -29.52
C ALA A 375 25.66 -49.68 -28.70
N LEU A 376 25.20 -50.93 -28.61
CA LEU A 376 24.00 -51.32 -27.87
C LEU A 376 24.31 -51.72 -26.41
N ASN A 377 25.58 -51.69 -26.00
CA ASN A 377 26.09 -52.05 -24.68
C ASN A 377 27.03 -50.94 -24.15
N PRO A 378 26.77 -50.28 -22.99
CA PRO A 378 25.78 -50.58 -21.97
C PRO A 378 24.35 -50.08 -22.30
N PHE A 379 23.34 -50.66 -21.63
CA PHE A 379 21.93 -50.29 -21.81
C PHE A 379 21.25 -49.96 -20.47
N VAL A 380 20.24 -49.08 -20.52
CA VAL A 380 19.64 -48.40 -19.35
C VAL A 380 18.15 -48.65 -19.27
N CYS A 381 17.63 -48.95 -18.08
CA CYS A 381 16.19 -49.03 -17.84
C CYS A 381 15.59 -47.63 -17.87
N ARG A 382 14.79 -47.30 -18.89
CA ARG A 382 14.22 -45.97 -19.08
C ARG A 382 12.97 -45.78 -18.24
N GLU A 383 12.58 -44.52 -18.02
CA GLU A 383 11.39 -44.10 -17.27
C GLU A 383 10.04 -44.55 -17.89
N ASN A 384 10.08 -45.16 -19.09
CA ASN A 384 8.93 -45.78 -19.71
C ASN A 384 8.79 -47.29 -19.38
N GLY A 385 9.64 -47.83 -18.50
CA GLY A 385 9.64 -49.24 -18.11
C GLY A 385 10.28 -50.18 -19.14
N MET A 386 10.97 -49.65 -20.15
CA MET A 386 11.67 -50.45 -21.17
C MET A 386 13.18 -50.17 -21.15
N TRP A 387 13.98 -51.18 -21.48
CA TRP A 387 15.42 -51.02 -21.66
C TRP A 387 15.73 -50.19 -22.92
N SER A 388 16.78 -49.37 -22.85
CA SER A 388 17.20 -48.48 -23.95
C SER A 388 17.61 -49.20 -25.22
N SER A 389 17.98 -50.48 -25.08
CA SER A 389 18.23 -51.41 -26.16
C SER A 389 17.62 -52.76 -25.79
N THR A 390 16.86 -53.34 -26.71
CA THR A 390 16.31 -54.69 -26.62
C THR A 390 16.78 -55.57 -27.79
N GLY A 391 17.82 -55.14 -28.50
CA GLY A 391 18.40 -55.89 -29.62
C GLY A 391 19.08 -57.19 -29.16
N PRO A 392 19.09 -58.26 -29.98
CA PRO A 392 19.68 -59.54 -29.61
C PRO A 392 21.21 -59.43 -29.63
N LEU A 393 21.81 -59.12 -28.48
CA LEU A 393 23.27 -59.20 -28.29
C LEU A 393 23.71 -60.67 -28.32
N SER A 394 24.76 -60.99 -29.08
CA SER A 394 25.37 -62.33 -29.11
C SER A 394 26.89 -62.29 -28.93
N CYS A 395 27.43 -63.33 -28.30
CA CYS A 395 28.87 -63.53 -28.12
C CYS A 395 29.37 -64.64 -29.05
N GLU A 396 30.33 -64.35 -29.93
CA GLU A 396 30.91 -65.28 -30.93
C GLU A 396 32.38 -65.60 -30.61
N GLU A 397 32.85 -66.78 -31.01
CA GLU A 397 34.24 -67.23 -30.77
C GLU A 397 35.28 -66.30 -31.44
N SER A 398 36.39 -66.00 -30.75
CA SER A 398 37.44 -65.12 -31.25
C SER A 398 38.87 -65.72 -31.12
N GLY A 399 39.74 -65.47 -32.11
CA GLY A 399 41.18 -65.81 -32.09
C GLY A 399 41.69 -66.81 -33.17
N CYS A 400 43.01 -66.84 -33.42
CA CYS A 400 43.66 -67.64 -34.48
C CYS A 400 44.18 -69.01 -34.02
N LYS A 401 44.10 -70.05 -34.86
CA LYS A 401 44.65 -71.40 -34.57
C LYS A 401 46.18 -71.45 -34.67
N SER A 402 46.85 -72.40 -34.00
CA SER A 402 48.33 -72.50 -33.98
C SER A 402 48.98 -72.55 -35.39
N PRO A 403 50.11 -71.83 -35.63
CA PRO A 403 50.88 -71.89 -36.89
C PRO A 403 51.69 -73.20 -37.05
N ALA A 404 52.13 -73.52 -38.29
CA ALA A 404 52.96 -74.70 -38.62
C ALA A 404 54.48 -74.37 -38.60
N LEU A 405 55.30 -75.14 -37.86
CA LEU A 405 56.75 -74.89 -37.64
C LEU A 405 57.65 -75.09 -38.89
N ALA A 406 58.73 -74.28 -38.99
CA ALA A 406 59.80 -74.35 -40.00
C ALA A 406 61.11 -74.98 -39.47
N GLU A 407 61.83 -75.76 -40.29
CA GLU A 407 63.04 -76.53 -39.88
C GLU A 407 64.25 -75.64 -39.55
N ASN A 408 65.03 -76.04 -38.52
CA ASN A 408 66.19 -75.31 -37.97
C ASN A 408 65.86 -73.86 -37.58
N SER A 409 64.63 -73.65 -37.11
CA SER A 409 64.14 -72.37 -36.60
C SER A 409 63.32 -72.53 -35.32
N VAL A 410 63.27 -71.46 -34.52
CA VAL A 410 62.50 -71.39 -33.27
C VAL A 410 61.33 -70.42 -33.46
N LEU A 411 60.13 -70.82 -33.00
CA LEU A 411 58.92 -69.98 -33.04
C LEU A 411 58.80 -69.18 -31.75
N ASN A 412 58.83 -67.85 -31.87
CA ASN A 412 58.69 -66.91 -30.76
C ASN A 412 57.42 -66.07 -30.95
N CYS A 413 56.49 -66.13 -30.01
CA CYS A 413 55.22 -65.39 -30.07
C CYS A 413 55.04 -64.46 -28.87
N SER A 414 54.33 -63.35 -29.07
CA SER A 414 54.13 -62.30 -28.06
C SER A 414 53.07 -62.60 -26.99
N GLY A 415 52.49 -63.79 -26.96
CA GLY A 415 51.41 -64.19 -26.05
C GLY A 415 51.40 -65.70 -25.79
N GLU A 416 50.32 -66.23 -25.22
CA GLU A 416 50.07 -67.67 -25.12
C GLU A 416 48.68 -68.00 -25.68
N SER A 417 48.48 -69.25 -26.11
CA SER A 417 47.16 -69.70 -26.56
C SER A 417 46.20 -69.91 -25.40
N ASN A 418 44.93 -69.56 -25.58
CA ASN A 418 43.88 -69.88 -24.62
C ASN A 418 43.62 -71.39 -24.52
N SER A 419 42.74 -71.79 -23.60
CA SER A 419 42.37 -73.20 -23.35
C SER A 419 41.74 -73.92 -24.55
N LEU A 420 41.35 -73.20 -25.60
CA LEU A 420 40.85 -73.72 -26.88
C LEU A 420 41.95 -73.80 -27.98
N GLY A 421 43.21 -73.54 -27.64
CA GLY A 421 44.34 -73.58 -28.56
C GLY A 421 44.35 -72.43 -29.57
N ARG A 422 43.69 -71.32 -29.23
CA ARG A 422 43.61 -70.12 -30.07
C ARG A 422 44.35 -68.95 -29.45
N TRP A 423 45.03 -68.21 -30.31
CA TRP A 423 45.81 -67.04 -29.97
C TRP A 423 44.94 -65.78 -30.07
N PRO A 424 45.04 -64.85 -29.12
CA PRO A 424 44.30 -63.60 -29.15
C PRO A 424 44.60 -62.81 -30.44
N ILE A 425 43.59 -62.10 -30.93
CA ILE A 425 43.73 -61.18 -32.07
C ILE A 425 44.81 -60.14 -31.73
N GLY A 426 45.70 -59.87 -32.69
CA GLY A 426 46.85 -58.98 -32.53
C GLY A 426 48.11 -59.64 -32.00
N THR A 427 48.10 -60.94 -31.66
CA THR A 427 49.32 -61.67 -31.32
C THR A 427 50.27 -61.66 -32.52
N VAL A 428 51.55 -61.38 -32.26
CA VAL A 428 52.63 -61.39 -33.25
C VAL A 428 53.59 -62.54 -32.98
N CYS A 429 53.89 -63.33 -34.00
CA CYS A 429 54.80 -64.47 -33.95
C CYS A 429 55.92 -64.32 -34.97
N SER A 430 57.12 -64.83 -34.66
CA SER A 430 58.25 -64.83 -35.57
C SER A 430 59.12 -66.09 -35.53
N TYR A 431 59.80 -66.38 -36.63
CA TYR A 431 60.79 -67.46 -36.77
C TYR A 431 62.23 -66.94 -36.76
N ASP A 432 63.07 -67.52 -35.91
CA ASP A 432 64.50 -67.20 -35.80
C ASP A 432 65.37 -68.42 -36.18
N CYS A 433 66.39 -68.22 -37.03
CA CYS A 433 67.32 -69.29 -37.48
C CYS A 433 68.43 -69.58 -36.46
N GLU A 434 68.84 -70.85 -36.39
CA GLU A 434 69.95 -71.30 -35.54
C GLU A 434 71.34 -70.83 -36.02
N GLU A 435 72.33 -70.80 -35.11
CA GLU A 435 73.66 -70.17 -35.29
C GLU A 435 74.45 -70.68 -36.53
N GLY A 436 75.03 -69.75 -37.29
CA GLY A 436 75.79 -70.05 -38.52
C GLY A 436 74.93 -70.15 -39.79
N TYR A 437 73.61 -69.95 -39.67
CA TYR A 437 72.66 -69.90 -40.78
C TYR A 437 71.90 -68.56 -40.77
N GLY A 438 71.63 -68.00 -41.95
CA GLY A 438 70.91 -66.76 -42.16
C GLY A 438 69.76 -66.94 -43.16
N ILE A 439 68.72 -66.13 -43.02
CA ILE A 439 67.56 -66.10 -43.91
C ILE A 439 67.93 -65.31 -45.16
N ALA A 440 67.65 -65.85 -46.35
CA ALA A 440 67.87 -65.10 -47.59
C ALA A 440 66.98 -63.84 -47.62
N LYS A 441 67.49 -62.71 -48.16
CA LYS A 441 66.75 -61.43 -48.28
C LYS A 441 65.34 -61.56 -48.88
N SER A 442 65.11 -62.51 -49.79
CA SER A 442 63.80 -62.75 -50.38
C SER A 442 62.77 -63.36 -49.42
N GLN A 443 63.20 -64.00 -48.32
CA GLN A 443 62.33 -64.67 -47.35
C GLN A 443 62.22 -63.93 -46.00
N LEU A 444 63.02 -62.88 -45.78
CA LEU A 444 62.97 -62.04 -44.58
C LEU A 444 61.58 -61.46 -44.25
N PRO A 445 60.72 -61.04 -45.21
CA PRO A 445 59.37 -60.52 -44.88
C PRO A 445 58.41 -61.56 -44.29
N LEU A 446 58.68 -62.85 -44.52
CA LEU A 446 57.83 -63.97 -44.10
C LEU A 446 58.11 -64.42 -42.66
N ASN A 447 59.14 -63.86 -42.02
CA ASN A 447 59.60 -64.32 -40.71
C ASN A 447 58.74 -63.81 -39.55
N LYS A 448 57.83 -62.85 -39.76
CA LYS A 448 57.00 -62.24 -38.72
C LYS A 448 55.55 -62.09 -39.19
N PHE A 449 54.60 -62.64 -38.44
CA PHE A 449 53.19 -62.72 -38.83
C PHE A 449 52.26 -62.44 -37.65
N VAL A 450 51.06 -61.93 -37.94
CA VAL A 450 50.11 -61.40 -36.96
C VAL A 450 48.75 -62.08 -37.09
N CYS A 451 48.10 -62.37 -35.97
CA CYS A 451 46.75 -62.90 -35.91
C CYS A 451 45.74 -61.76 -36.14
N PHE A 452 44.98 -61.83 -37.23
CA PHE A 452 44.00 -60.80 -37.59
C PHE A 452 42.61 -61.07 -36.99
N GLU A 453 41.76 -60.03 -37.02
CA GLU A 453 40.39 -60.07 -36.48
C GLU A 453 39.48 -61.12 -37.15
N ASP A 454 39.86 -61.64 -38.31
CA ASP A 454 39.15 -62.70 -39.02
C ASP A 454 39.54 -64.12 -38.54
N GLY A 455 40.43 -64.22 -37.56
CA GLY A 455 40.90 -65.48 -37.00
C GLY A 455 41.96 -66.20 -37.84
N THR A 456 42.58 -65.50 -38.80
CA THR A 456 43.69 -66.03 -39.63
C THR A 456 45.02 -65.34 -39.37
N TRP A 457 46.12 -66.03 -39.69
CA TRP A 457 47.46 -65.43 -39.66
C TRP A 457 47.77 -64.82 -41.02
N ASN A 458 48.35 -63.62 -40.98
CA ASN A 458 48.75 -62.80 -42.15
C ASN A 458 49.45 -63.59 -43.28
N GLN A 459 50.36 -64.53 -42.95
CA GLN A 459 51.13 -65.29 -43.95
C GLN A 459 51.41 -66.73 -43.48
N THR A 460 51.39 -67.71 -44.40
CA THR A 460 51.56 -69.14 -44.09
C THR A 460 52.42 -69.92 -45.11
N GLU A 461 53.44 -69.31 -45.73
CA GLU A 461 54.37 -70.02 -46.63
C GLU A 461 55.76 -70.29 -45.99
N GLN A 462 56.33 -71.49 -46.22
CA GLN A 462 57.46 -72.09 -45.48
C GLN A 462 58.83 -71.39 -45.71
N LEU A 463 59.52 -71.03 -44.62
CA LEU A 463 60.80 -70.31 -44.55
C LEU A 463 62.02 -71.25 -44.30
N HIS A 464 63.23 -70.96 -44.84
CA HIS A 464 64.48 -71.77 -44.70
C HIS A 464 65.80 -70.95 -44.51
N CYS A 465 66.87 -71.50 -43.86
CA CYS A 465 68.16 -70.80 -43.48
C CYS A 465 69.49 -71.34 -44.17
N ARG A 466 70.54 -70.51 -44.49
CA ARG A 466 71.87 -70.84 -45.22
C ARG A 466 73.17 -70.03 -44.76
N LYS A 467 74.46 -70.28 -45.19
CA LYS A 467 75.81 -69.74 -44.64
C LYS A 467 76.58 -68.57 -45.43
N ALA A 468 77.42 -67.60 -44.85
CA ALA A 468 78.01 -66.32 -45.51
C ALA A 468 79.36 -65.52 -45.00
N GLY A 469 80.10 -64.63 -45.81
CA GLY A 469 81.18 -63.53 -45.45
C GLY A 469 82.21 -62.85 -46.53
N CYS A 470 82.82 -61.59 -46.37
CA CYS A 470 83.60 -60.70 -47.37
C CYS A 470 85.10 -60.21 -47.12
N GLU A 471 85.80 -59.52 -48.07
CA GLU A 471 87.24 -59.03 -48.04
C GLU A 471 87.47 -57.54 -47.60
N ASP A 472 88.69 -56.94 -47.64
CA ASP A 472 89.02 -55.59 -47.09
C ASP A 472 88.81 -54.41 -48.10
N PRO A 473 88.31 -53.22 -47.69
CA PRO A 473 88.00 -52.08 -48.59
C PRO A 473 89.13 -51.02 -48.74
N SER A 474 89.27 -50.38 -49.91
CA SER A 474 90.31 -49.36 -50.24
C SER A 474 89.93 -47.90 -49.89
N THR A 475 90.89 -47.08 -49.40
CA THR A 475 90.68 -45.71 -48.85
C THR A 475 90.82 -44.53 -49.85
N ALA A 476 90.02 -43.46 -49.70
CA ALA A 476 90.02 -42.21 -50.51
C ALA A 476 90.65 -40.98 -49.79
N GLN A 477 91.07 -39.93 -50.54
CA GLN A 477 91.86 -38.77 -50.07
C GLN A 477 91.08 -37.83 -49.11
N TYR A 478 91.70 -37.41 -47.99
CA TYR A 478 91.08 -36.61 -46.89
C TYR A 478 89.89 -37.31 -46.20
N SER A 479 89.91 -38.65 -46.20
CA SER A 479 88.93 -39.49 -45.50
C SER A 479 89.59 -40.71 -44.82
N MET A 480 88.99 -41.19 -43.75
CA MET A 480 89.33 -42.46 -43.08
C MET A 480 88.14 -43.42 -43.09
N VAL A 481 88.38 -44.74 -43.22
CA VAL A 481 87.31 -45.77 -43.19
C VAL A 481 87.22 -46.37 -41.80
N ASN A 482 86.01 -46.40 -41.24
CA ASN A 482 85.71 -46.96 -39.93
C ASN A 482 84.67 -48.08 -40.07
N CYS A 483 84.94 -49.27 -39.55
CA CYS A 483 84.09 -50.46 -39.70
C CYS A 483 83.55 -50.94 -38.36
N SER A 484 82.30 -51.43 -38.35
CA SER A 484 81.56 -51.82 -37.14
C SER A 484 81.99 -53.14 -36.52
N GLY A 485 82.79 -53.94 -37.23
CA GLY A 485 83.25 -55.25 -36.80
C GLY A 485 84.77 -55.35 -36.70
N THR A 486 85.25 -56.57 -36.46
CA THR A 486 86.64 -56.94 -36.68
C THR A 486 86.68 -58.14 -37.61
N VAL A 487 87.70 -58.23 -38.47
CA VAL A 487 87.93 -59.42 -39.30
C VAL A 487 87.91 -60.69 -38.46
N ASN A 488 87.19 -61.71 -38.94
CA ASN A 488 87.13 -63.01 -38.28
C ASN A 488 88.48 -63.75 -38.38
N SER A 489 88.59 -64.91 -37.73
CA SER A 489 89.83 -65.72 -37.72
C SER A 489 90.32 -66.22 -39.09
N LEU A 490 89.55 -65.98 -40.16
CA LEU A 490 89.89 -66.30 -41.56
C LEU A 490 90.28 -65.04 -42.37
N GLY A 491 90.41 -63.88 -41.73
CA GLY A 491 90.77 -62.62 -42.38
C GLY A 491 89.65 -62.03 -43.25
N ARG A 492 88.40 -62.40 -43.00
CA ARG A 492 87.21 -61.91 -43.72
C ARG A 492 86.25 -61.18 -42.78
N TRP A 493 85.56 -60.19 -43.32
CA TRP A 493 84.50 -59.47 -42.63
C TRP A 493 83.23 -60.30 -42.63
N PRO A 494 82.59 -60.56 -41.47
CA PRO A 494 81.30 -61.22 -41.41
C PRO A 494 80.25 -60.49 -42.26
N ALA A 495 79.34 -61.25 -42.87
CA ALA A 495 78.21 -60.65 -43.56
C ALA A 495 77.39 -59.79 -42.59
N GLY A 496 77.04 -58.59 -43.04
CA GLY A 496 76.45 -57.53 -42.21
C GLY A 496 77.46 -56.58 -41.56
N THR A 497 78.77 -56.76 -41.76
CA THR A 497 79.75 -55.73 -41.36
C THR A 497 79.49 -54.46 -42.15
N VAL A 498 79.37 -53.33 -41.44
CA VAL A 498 79.11 -52.02 -42.02
C VAL A 498 80.34 -51.14 -41.84
N CYS A 499 80.80 -50.53 -42.91
CA CYS A 499 81.91 -49.58 -42.92
C CYS A 499 81.45 -48.21 -43.42
N SER A 500 82.07 -47.15 -42.90
CA SER A 500 81.75 -45.76 -43.26
C SER A 500 83.01 -44.93 -43.51
N HIS A 501 82.94 -43.97 -44.42
CA HIS A 501 83.96 -42.94 -44.59
C HIS A 501 83.74 -41.78 -43.59
N SER A 502 84.83 -41.27 -43.01
CA SER A 502 84.81 -40.07 -42.16
C SER A 502 85.75 -39.03 -42.75
N CYS A 503 85.23 -37.83 -43.02
CA CYS A 503 85.99 -36.69 -43.53
C CYS A 503 86.75 -35.96 -42.40
N ASP A 504 87.84 -35.29 -42.77
CA ASP A 504 88.61 -34.43 -41.87
C ASP A 504 87.85 -33.12 -41.52
N ASP A 505 88.13 -32.53 -40.35
CA ASP A 505 87.43 -31.36 -39.81
C ASP A 505 87.36 -30.17 -40.80
N GLY A 506 86.16 -29.61 -40.99
CA GLY A 506 85.89 -28.52 -41.93
C GLY A 506 85.47 -28.98 -43.33
N PHE A 507 85.55 -30.28 -43.62
CA PHE A 507 85.06 -30.90 -44.83
C PHE A 507 83.93 -31.88 -44.52
N ALA A 508 82.88 -31.88 -45.32
CA ALA A 508 81.79 -32.83 -45.24
C ALA A 508 81.59 -33.52 -46.59
N ILE A 509 80.94 -34.69 -46.53
CA ILE A 509 80.56 -35.45 -47.71
C ILE A 509 79.43 -34.66 -48.42
N PRO A 510 79.59 -34.29 -49.70
CA PRO A 510 78.54 -33.65 -50.47
C PRO A 510 77.25 -34.46 -50.44
N GLN A 511 76.09 -33.80 -50.37
CA GLN A 511 74.80 -34.47 -50.20
C GLN A 511 74.48 -35.45 -51.33
N ASP A 512 74.94 -35.17 -52.55
CA ASP A 512 74.86 -36.06 -53.71
C ASP A 512 75.74 -37.31 -53.57
N GLN A 513 76.71 -37.34 -52.65
CA GLN A 513 77.64 -38.44 -52.39
C GLN A 513 77.47 -39.10 -51.02
N ILE A 514 76.57 -38.59 -50.15
CA ILE A 514 76.30 -39.18 -48.82
C ILE A 514 75.87 -40.65 -48.92
N HIS A 515 75.16 -41.04 -49.98
CA HIS A 515 74.77 -42.42 -50.22
C HIS A 515 75.97 -43.37 -50.38
N LEU A 516 77.14 -42.85 -50.77
CA LEU A 516 78.40 -43.60 -50.91
C LEU A 516 79.17 -43.72 -49.59
N ASN A 517 78.69 -43.08 -48.51
CA ASN A 517 79.38 -43.07 -47.22
C ASN A 517 79.36 -44.47 -46.56
N LEU A 518 78.23 -45.15 -46.58
CA LEU A 518 78.01 -46.39 -45.82
C LEU A 518 77.99 -47.61 -46.74
N PHE A 519 78.90 -48.54 -46.54
CA PHE A 519 79.00 -49.75 -47.37
C PHE A 519 79.03 -51.01 -46.50
N VAL A 520 78.37 -52.07 -46.99
CA VAL A 520 78.07 -53.26 -46.19
C VAL A 520 78.59 -54.51 -46.88
N CYS A 521 79.21 -55.39 -46.10
CA CYS A 521 79.59 -56.72 -46.53
C CYS A 521 78.32 -57.57 -46.67
N LEU A 522 78.00 -57.97 -47.90
CA LEU A 522 76.81 -58.74 -48.23
C LEU A 522 76.97 -60.23 -47.91
N ASP A 523 75.85 -60.92 -47.78
CA ASP A 523 75.80 -62.36 -47.47
C ASP A 523 76.44 -63.24 -48.58
N ASP A 524 76.67 -62.66 -49.77
CA ASP A 524 77.36 -63.31 -50.89
C ASP A 524 78.89 -63.14 -50.87
N GLY A 525 79.42 -62.37 -49.92
CA GLY A 525 80.85 -62.13 -49.75
C GLY A 525 81.43 -60.94 -50.51
N SER A 526 80.59 -60.04 -51.04
CA SER A 526 81.01 -58.78 -51.69
C SER A 526 80.65 -57.53 -50.87
N TRP A 527 81.39 -56.42 -51.05
CA TRP A 527 80.94 -55.10 -50.55
C TRP A 527 79.93 -54.52 -51.52
N ASN A 528 78.85 -53.94 -51.01
CA ASN A 528 77.79 -53.42 -51.87
C ASN A 528 78.21 -52.19 -52.73
N GLN A 529 79.31 -51.49 -52.41
CA GLN A 529 79.85 -50.37 -53.19
C GLN A 529 81.35 -50.14 -52.92
N THR A 530 82.09 -49.67 -53.94
CA THR A 530 83.56 -49.42 -53.86
C THR A 530 84.06 -48.16 -54.60
N GLU A 531 83.18 -47.23 -55.04
CA GLU A 531 83.60 -46.04 -55.81
C GLU A 531 83.58 -44.72 -55.00
N GLY A 532 84.74 -44.05 -54.90
CA GLY A 532 84.92 -42.64 -55.29
C GLY A 532 84.43 -41.47 -54.40
N LEU A 533 84.23 -41.64 -53.10
CA LEU A 533 83.75 -40.55 -52.22
C LEU A 533 84.83 -39.45 -51.95
N HIS A 534 84.46 -38.17 -52.11
CA HIS A 534 85.34 -37.00 -51.89
C HIS A 534 84.72 -35.95 -50.94
N CYS A 535 85.47 -35.53 -49.92
CA CYS A 535 85.03 -34.52 -48.94
C CYS A 535 85.19 -33.07 -49.47
N ARG A 536 84.22 -32.17 -49.22
CA ARG A 536 84.21 -30.73 -49.63
C ARG A 536 83.92 -29.79 -48.45
N GLU A 537 84.32 -28.52 -48.55
CA GLU A 537 84.12 -27.50 -47.50
C GLU A 537 82.63 -27.21 -47.21
N THR A 538 82.27 -27.00 -45.93
CA THR A 538 80.86 -26.73 -45.50
C THR A 538 80.72 -25.71 -44.37
N GLY A 539 79.64 -24.91 -44.38
CA GLY A 539 79.19 -24.01 -43.29
C GLY A 539 78.61 -22.67 -43.78
N CYS A 540 77.86 -21.96 -42.92
CA CYS A 540 77.30 -20.63 -43.19
C CYS A 540 78.21 -19.50 -42.69
N GLU A 541 78.19 -18.35 -43.36
CA GLU A 541 78.83 -17.12 -42.84
C GLU A 541 78.05 -16.55 -41.64
N GLU A 542 78.69 -15.69 -40.85
CA GLU A 542 78.07 -15.13 -39.65
C GLU A 542 76.86 -14.22 -40.00
N PRO A 543 75.70 -14.38 -39.33
CA PRO A 543 74.51 -13.57 -39.59
C PRO A 543 74.79 -12.05 -39.44
N GLY A 544 74.07 -11.22 -40.20
CA GLY A 544 74.21 -9.76 -40.12
C GLY A 544 73.89 -9.19 -38.72
N GLN A 545 74.60 -8.16 -38.28
CA GLN A 545 74.40 -7.56 -36.95
C GLN A 545 73.06 -6.81 -36.82
N VAL A 546 72.27 -7.16 -35.81
CA VAL A 546 71.05 -6.44 -35.42
C VAL A 546 71.37 -5.48 -34.24
N PRO A 547 71.07 -4.17 -34.34
CA PRO A 547 71.31 -3.21 -33.26
C PRO A 547 70.58 -3.57 -31.97
N HIS A 548 71.19 -3.30 -30.81
CA HIS A 548 70.63 -3.59 -29.48
C HIS A 548 70.31 -5.07 -29.25
N SER A 549 71.11 -5.96 -29.82
CA SER A 549 70.96 -7.40 -29.67
C SER A 549 72.31 -8.11 -29.58
N VAL A 550 72.32 -9.29 -28.97
CA VAL A 550 73.43 -10.23 -28.94
C VAL A 550 73.01 -11.52 -29.63
N LEU A 551 73.85 -11.99 -30.56
CA LEU A 551 73.63 -13.25 -31.26
C LEU A 551 73.96 -14.44 -30.34
N ASN A 552 73.00 -15.32 -30.11
CA ASN A 552 73.18 -16.56 -29.37
C ASN A 552 72.98 -17.75 -30.30
N CYS A 553 74.03 -18.57 -30.44
CA CYS A 553 74.06 -19.71 -31.34
C CYS A 553 74.43 -20.98 -30.57
N SER A 554 73.78 -22.08 -30.95
CA SER A 554 73.98 -23.41 -30.39
C SER A 554 75.39 -24.00 -30.61
N SER A 555 76.14 -23.52 -31.60
CA SER A 555 77.48 -24.01 -31.95
C SER A 555 78.44 -22.88 -32.31
N SER A 556 79.73 -23.01 -31.94
CA SER A 556 80.82 -22.10 -32.32
C SER A 556 81.21 -22.24 -33.80
N THR A 557 81.96 -21.27 -34.33
CA THR A 557 82.51 -21.35 -35.70
C THR A 557 83.55 -22.48 -35.83
N ASN A 558 83.62 -23.08 -37.01
CA ASN A 558 84.61 -24.09 -37.37
C ASN A 558 85.98 -23.46 -37.69
N ALA A 559 86.99 -24.29 -37.98
CA ALA A 559 88.36 -23.83 -38.30
C ALA A 559 88.45 -22.91 -39.53
N LEU A 560 87.40 -22.86 -40.37
CA LEU A 560 87.28 -21.98 -41.53
C LEU A 560 86.50 -20.68 -41.23
N GLY A 561 86.12 -20.44 -39.97
CA GLY A 561 85.37 -19.26 -39.54
C GLY A 561 83.87 -19.29 -39.87
N LYS A 562 83.34 -20.43 -40.33
CA LYS A 562 81.92 -20.61 -40.70
C LYS A 562 81.15 -21.37 -39.62
N ARG A 563 79.85 -21.09 -39.45
CA ARG A 563 78.98 -21.85 -38.54
C ARG A 563 78.62 -23.20 -39.19
N PRO A 564 78.69 -24.32 -38.47
CA PRO A 564 78.31 -25.64 -38.99
C PRO A 564 76.85 -25.68 -39.48
N LEU A 565 76.58 -26.57 -40.44
CA LEU A 565 75.21 -26.85 -40.90
C LEU A 565 74.34 -27.32 -39.73
N GLY A 566 73.07 -26.87 -39.68
CA GLY A 566 72.16 -27.15 -38.58
C GLY A 566 72.40 -26.32 -37.32
N THR A 567 73.36 -25.40 -37.31
CA THR A 567 73.52 -24.44 -36.21
C THR A 567 72.25 -23.60 -36.11
N LEU A 568 71.62 -23.64 -34.94
CA LEU A 568 70.47 -22.82 -34.58
C LEU A 568 70.96 -21.55 -33.89
N CYS A 569 70.57 -20.39 -34.40
CA CYS A 569 70.89 -19.08 -33.85
C CYS A 569 69.62 -18.28 -33.56
N SER A 570 69.71 -17.37 -32.60
CA SER A 570 68.65 -16.43 -32.24
C SER A 570 69.24 -15.12 -31.72
N TYR A 571 68.53 -14.01 -31.93
CA TYR A 571 68.93 -12.73 -31.33
C TYR A 571 68.31 -12.60 -29.93
N LEU A 572 69.14 -12.23 -28.95
CA LEU A 572 68.68 -11.78 -27.65
C LEU A 572 68.79 -10.26 -27.59
N CYS A 573 67.67 -9.57 -27.41
CA CYS A 573 67.67 -8.12 -27.27
C CYS A 573 68.34 -7.68 -25.96
N ASP A 574 69.05 -6.56 -26.02
CA ASP A 574 69.63 -5.89 -24.85
C ASP A 574 68.53 -5.42 -23.88
N LYS A 575 68.88 -5.25 -22.60
CA LYS A 575 67.91 -4.82 -21.56
C LYS A 575 67.16 -3.55 -21.96
N GLY A 576 65.82 -3.62 -21.98
CA GLY A 576 64.93 -2.51 -22.36
C GLY A 576 64.43 -2.59 -23.80
N TYR A 577 64.80 -3.65 -24.55
CA TYR A 577 64.34 -3.94 -25.89
C TYR A 577 63.80 -5.37 -25.95
N ALA A 578 62.78 -5.64 -26.75
CA ALA A 578 62.29 -6.99 -27.00
C ALA A 578 61.88 -7.19 -28.46
N VAL A 579 61.80 -8.46 -28.87
CA VAL A 579 61.25 -8.86 -30.16
C VAL A 579 59.71 -8.76 -30.07
N PRO A 580 59.02 -8.11 -31.02
CA PRO A 580 57.56 -8.04 -31.01
C PRO A 580 56.92 -9.43 -31.01
N PRO A 581 55.78 -9.65 -30.29
CA PRO A 581 55.16 -10.97 -30.14
C PRO A 581 54.82 -11.67 -31.46
N HIS A 582 54.48 -10.90 -32.50
CA HIS A 582 54.16 -11.43 -33.84
C HIS A 582 55.40 -11.89 -34.63
N LEU A 583 56.61 -11.53 -34.17
CA LEU A 583 57.90 -11.90 -34.78
C LEU A 583 58.69 -12.91 -33.92
N GLU A 584 58.21 -13.26 -32.72
CA GLU A 584 58.83 -14.30 -31.88
C GLU A 584 59.02 -15.65 -32.59
N PRO A 585 58.06 -16.18 -33.40
CA PRO A 585 58.25 -17.44 -34.12
C PRO A 585 59.39 -17.38 -35.15
N HIS A 586 59.78 -16.18 -35.57
CA HIS A 586 60.81 -15.91 -36.57
C HIS A 586 62.19 -15.60 -35.96
N ASN A 587 62.29 -15.44 -34.63
CA ASN A 587 63.55 -15.10 -33.95
C ASN A 587 64.57 -16.26 -33.93
N GLN A 588 64.18 -17.45 -34.36
CA GLN A 588 65.05 -18.62 -34.40
C GLN A 588 65.27 -19.06 -35.85
N PHE A 589 66.53 -19.06 -36.27
CA PHE A 589 66.94 -19.34 -37.65
C PHE A 589 68.11 -20.33 -37.68
N ASN A 590 68.13 -21.20 -38.69
CA ASN A 590 69.10 -22.29 -38.83
C ASN A 590 70.01 -22.10 -40.04
N CYS A 591 71.25 -22.59 -39.92
CA CYS A 591 72.19 -22.67 -41.04
C CYS A 591 71.79 -23.84 -41.93
N SER A 592 71.23 -23.53 -43.10
CA SER A 592 70.72 -24.48 -44.09
C SER A 592 71.84 -25.14 -44.90
N GLU A 593 71.54 -26.29 -45.49
CA GLU A 593 72.49 -27.15 -46.22
C GLU A 593 73.12 -26.48 -47.45
N ASP A 594 72.50 -25.42 -47.97
CA ASP A 594 73.01 -24.60 -49.08
C ASP A 594 74.05 -23.55 -48.64
N GLY A 595 74.36 -23.48 -47.34
CA GLY A 595 75.29 -22.51 -46.75
C GLY A 595 74.67 -21.14 -46.46
N SER A 596 73.34 -21.01 -46.53
CA SER A 596 72.59 -19.80 -46.17
C SER A 596 71.77 -19.97 -44.88
N TRP A 597 71.24 -18.87 -44.33
CA TRP A 597 70.33 -18.92 -43.17
C TRP A 597 68.87 -18.96 -43.66
N ASP A 598 68.07 -19.86 -43.09
CA ASP A 598 66.70 -20.20 -43.56
C ASP A 598 65.67 -19.07 -43.48
N GLN A 599 65.88 -18.06 -42.62
CA GLN A 599 65.03 -16.87 -42.55
C GLN A 599 65.85 -15.58 -42.67
N LYS A 600 65.47 -14.73 -43.63
CA LYS A 600 66.15 -13.48 -43.97
C LYS A 600 65.17 -12.30 -43.97
N GLU A 601 64.39 -12.16 -42.90
CA GLU A 601 63.58 -10.96 -42.65
C GLU A 601 64.18 -10.17 -41.50
N GLU A 602 64.17 -8.83 -41.62
CA GLU A 602 64.87 -7.88 -40.77
C GLU A 602 64.26 -7.83 -39.35
N LEU A 603 64.70 -8.74 -38.47
CA LEU A 603 64.42 -8.67 -37.03
C LEU A 603 65.03 -7.39 -36.43
N LEU A 604 64.19 -6.56 -35.81
CA LEU A 604 64.61 -5.37 -35.06
C LEU A 604 64.20 -5.51 -33.59
N CYS A 605 65.18 -5.38 -32.69
CA CYS A 605 64.90 -5.23 -31.26
C CYS A 605 64.31 -3.84 -31.01
N LEU A 606 63.03 -3.77 -30.64
CA LEU A 606 62.32 -2.52 -30.39
C LEU A 606 62.29 -2.22 -28.89
N LYS A 607 62.42 -0.95 -28.51
CA LYS A 607 62.39 -0.51 -27.10
C LYS A 607 61.03 -0.88 -26.51
N THR A 608 61.01 -1.67 -25.44
CA THR A 608 59.76 -2.13 -24.83
C THR A 608 59.39 -1.32 -23.60
N GLY A 609 58.10 -1.01 -23.51
CA GLY A 609 57.47 -0.32 -22.41
C GLY A 609 57.14 1.14 -22.72
N CYS A 610 56.03 1.60 -22.16
CA CYS A 610 55.54 2.96 -22.34
C CYS A 610 56.40 3.95 -21.54
N GLU A 611 56.71 5.10 -22.14
CA GLU A 611 57.23 6.24 -21.39
C GLU A 611 56.15 6.75 -20.42
N GLY A 612 56.51 7.55 -19.41
CA GLY A 612 55.55 8.00 -18.39
C GLY A 612 54.27 8.59 -19.01
N PRO A 613 53.07 8.18 -18.55
CA PRO A 613 51.82 8.68 -19.11
C PRO A 613 51.62 10.16 -18.80
N ARG A 614 50.68 10.80 -19.50
CA ARG A 614 50.40 12.23 -19.33
C ARG A 614 49.95 12.52 -17.90
N LEU A 615 50.70 13.33 -17.16
CA LEU A 615 50.28 13.80 -15.83
C LEU A 615 49.16 14.83 -15.95
N LEU A 616 47.97 14.50 -15.46
CA LEU A 616 46.89 15.48 -15.34
C LEU A 616 47.21 16.45 -14.21
N LYS A 617 46.89 17.73 -14.43
CA LYS A 617 47.01 18.75 -13.40
C LYS A 617 46.07 18.43 -12.23
N ASN A 618 46.56 18.62 -11.00
CA ASN A 618 45.85 18.29 -9.76
C ASN A 618 45.49 16.80 -9.64
N SER A 619 46.40 15.92 -10.04
CA SER A 619 46.25 14.47 -9.92
C SER A 619 47.57 13.79 -9.59
N VAL A 620 47.46 12.60 -8.99
CA VAL A 620 48.52 11.62 -8.79
C VAL A 620 48.17 10.36 -9.57
N LEU A 621 49.19 9.70 -10.10
CA LEU A 621 49.04 8.45 -10.83
C LEU A 621 49.32 7.27 -9.89
N ASP A 622 48.39 6.32 -9.80
CA ASP A 622 48.56 5.07 -9.06
C ASP A 622 48.54 3.88 -10.02
N CYS A 623 49.57 3.05 -9.98
CA CYS A 623 49.82 2.04 -11.00
C CYS A 623 50.04 0.66 -10.39
N SER A 624 49.57 -0.35 -11.11
CA SER A 624 49.66 -1.77 -10.75
C SER A 624 51.10 -2.32 -10.65
N GLN A 625 52.06 -1.69 -11.33
CA GLN A 625 53.47 -2.06 -11.28
C GLN A 625 54.33 -0.84 -10.91
N SER A 626 55.64 -0.98 -10.91
CA SER A 626 56.56 0.16 -10.76
C SER A 626 57.39 0.33 -12.01
N VAL A 627 57.83 1.56 -12.27
CA VAL A 627 58.73 1.92 -13.37
C VAL A 627 59.98 1.03 -13.35
N ASN A 628 60.39 0.51 -14.51
CA ASN A 628 61.64 -0.23 -14.63
C ASN A 628 62.86 0.69 -14.41
N LEU A 629 64.06 0.11 -14.22
CA LEU A 629 65.32 0.85 -14.03
C LEU A 629 65.65 1.88 -15.15
N VAL A 630 64.96 1.80 -16.29
CA VAL A 630 65.12 2.65 -17.49
C VAL A 630 64.10 3.79 -17.56
N GLY A 631 63.14 3.88 -16.62
CA GLY A 631 62.11 4.93 -16.64
C GLY A 631 60.83 4.58 -17.41
N ASN A 632 60.70 3.35 -17.92
CA ASN A 632 59.55 2.89 -18.71
C ASN A 632 58.68 1.88 -17.96
N TRP A 633 57.40 1.87 -18.29
CA TRP A 633 56.38 0.96 -17.77
C TRP A 633 56.24 -0.28 -18.65
N PRO A 634 56.25 -1.50 -18.09
CA PRO A 634 56.06 -2.71 -18.90
C PRO A 634 54.66 -2.75 -19.55
N ALA A 635 54.58 -3.37 -20.73
CA ALA A 635 53.30 -3.61 -21.41
C ALA A 635 52.37 -4.44 -20.51
N GLY A 636 51.09 -4.10 -20.52
CA GLY A 636 50.07 -4.60 -19.60
C GLY A 636 50.03 -3.89 -18.24
N THR A 637 50.87 -2.87 -17.98
CA THR A 637 50.70 -2.04 -16.78
C THR A 637 49.42 -1.23 -16.89
N THR A 638 48.54 -1.38 -15.90
CA THR A 638 47.41 -0.49 -15.65
C THR A 638 47.80 0.63 -14.68
N CYS A 639 47.49 1.87 -15.03
CA CYS A 639 47.60 3.04 -14.17
C CYS A 639 46.25 3.76 -14.06
N SER A 640 45.97 4.34 -12.90
CA SER A 640 44.75 5.08 -12.60
C SER A 640 45.08 6.50 -12.15
N HIS A 641 44.32 7.48 -12.66
CA HIS A 641 44.41 8.86 -12.20
C HIS A 641 43.60 9.06 -10.93
N ILE A 642 44.26 9.53 -9.86
CA ILE A 642 43.64 9.92 -8.60
C ILE A 642 43.75 11.42 -8.45
N CYS A 643 42.64 12.15 -8.47
CA CYS A 643 42.68 13.60 -8.31
C CYS A 643 43.13 14.01 -6.90
N ASP A 644 43.81 15.17 -6.82
CA ASP A 644 44.22 15.79 -5.57
C ASP A 644 43.00 16.18 -4.72
N LYS A 645 43.21 16.34 -3.41
CA LYS A 645 42.14 16.73 -2.48
C LYS A 645 41.46 18.03 -2.94
N GLY A 646 40.14 17.98 -3.15
CA GLY A 646 39.34 19.10 -3.64
C GLY A 646 39.09 19.08 -5.16
N PHE A 647 39.70 18.15 -5.89
CA PHE A 647 39.47 17.90 -7.30
C PHE A 647 38.84 16.52 -7.49
N VAL A 648 38.00 16.39 -8.51
CA VAL A 648 37.33 15.13 -8.85
C VAL A 648 37.33 14.92 -10.37
N ILE A 649 37.28 13.65 -10.79
CA ILE A 649 37.03 13.30 -12.19
C ILE A 649 35.51 13.37 -12.41
N PRO A 650 35.00 14.13 -13.39
CA PRO A 650 33.59 14.13 -13.73
C PRO A 650 33.08 12.71 -14.00
N HIS A 651 31.88 12.37 -13.53
CA HIS A 651 31.33 11.02 -13.67
C HIS A 651 31.28 10.56 -15.14
N SER A 652 30.94 11.45 -16.08
CA SER A 652 30.97 11.17 -17.52
C SER A 652 32.35 10.73 -18.04
N GLN A 653 33.44 11.12 -17.37
CA GLN A 653 34.81 10.79 -17.72
C GLN A 653 35.42 9.66 -16.86
N GLN A 654 34.65 9.10 -15.90
CA GLN A 654 35.18 8.13 -14.94
C GLN A 654 35.71 6.86 -15.63
N HIS A 655 35.10 6.43 -16.74
CA HIS A 655 35.56 5.29 -17.54
C HIS A 655 36.90 5.50 -18.26
N LEU A 656 37.43 6.74 -18.29
CA LEU A 656 38.70 7.09 -18.91
C LEU A 656 39.84 7.18 -17.88
N ASN A 657 39.55 7.05 -16.58
CA ASN A 657 40.53 7.26 -15.51
C ASN A 657 41.62 6.18 -15.44
N GLU A 658 41.35 5.02 -16.02
CA GLU A 658 42.23 3.86 -16.07
C GLU A 658 42.84 3.75 -17.46
N ILE A 659 44.17 3.76 -17.51
CA ILE A 659 44.95 3.68 -18.74
C ILE A 659 45.84 2.44 -18.70
N VAL A 660 46.00 1.80 -19.85
CA VAL A 660 46.79 0.58 -19.99
C VAL A 660 47.94 0.81 -20.97
N CYS A 661 49.15 0.39 -20.59
CA CYS A 661 50.30 0.36 -21.49
C CYS A 661 50.15 -0.81 -22.46
N LEU A 662 49.99 -0.50 -23.75
CA LEU A 662 49.78 -1.48 -24.81
C LEU A 662 51.11 -2.07 -25.31
N ASP A 663 51.03 -3.20 -26.01
CA ASP A 663 52.20 -3.89 -26.57
C ASP A 663 52.95 -3.07 -27.64
N ASP A 664 52.32 -2.03 -28.19
CA ASP A 664 52.93 -1.08 -29.13
C ASP A 664 53.77 0.01 -28.43
N GLY A 665 53.88 -0.03 -27.09
CA GLY A 665 54.64 0.92 -26.29
C GLY A 665 53.93 2.26 -26.04
N LYS A 666 52.61 2.33 -26.28
CA LYS A 666 51.79 3.52 -26.00
C LYS A 666 50.73 3.24 -24.94
N TRP A 667 50.37 4.27 -24.19
CA TRP A 667 49.19 4.24 -23.32
C TRP A 667 47.93 4.38 -24.17
N ASN A 668 46.83 3.70 -23.82
CA ASN A 668 45.52 3.93 -24.42
C ASN A 668 44.83 5.22 -23.91
N GLU A 669 45.62 6.24 -23.57
CA GLU A 669 45.16 7.48 -22.95
C GLU A 669 44.43 8.39 -23.95
N THR A 670 43.53 9.25 -23.44
CA THR A 670 42.82 10.25 -24.23
C THR A 670 43.06 11.66 -23.68
N ASP A 671 43.00 12.67 -24.54
CA ASP A 671 43.23 14.06 -24.11
C ASP A 671 42.09 14.66 -23.28
N ASN A 672 40.91 14.04 -23.29
CA ASN A 672 39.67 14.58 -22.75
C ASN A 672 39.53 14.45 -21.23
N LEU A 673 40.31 13.56 -20.58
CA LEU A 673 40.24 13.36 -19.13
C LEU A 673 40.86 14.55 -18.37
N GLN A 674 40.13 15.10 -17.40
CA GLN A 674 40.59 16.21 -16.56
C GLN A 674 40.13 16.07 -15.11
N CYS A 675 41.01 16.40 -14.16
CA CYS A 675 40.62 16.64 -12.77
C CYS A 675 40.12 18.07 -12.62
N VAL A 676 38.83 18.22 -12.32
CA VAL A 676 38.20 19.53 -12.17
C VAL A 676 37.97 19.84 -10.69
N GLU A 677 38.05 21.12 -10.34
CA GLU A 677 37.81 21.55 -8.97
C GLU A 677 36.37 21.24 -8.57
N ARG A 678 36.19 20.55 -7.45
CA ARG A 678 34.87 20.23 -6.92
C ARG A 678 34.19 21.53 -6.47
N ARG A 679 33.15 21.93 -7.21
CA ARG A 679 32.34 23.11 -6.92
C ARG A 679 30.92 22.67 -6.59
N ASP A 680 30.33 23.28 -5.57
CA ASP A 680 28.96 22.99 -5.19
C ASP A 680 27.99 23.68 -6.15
N PRO A 681 26.84 23.04 -6.48
CA PRO A 681 25.80 23.67 -7.29
C PRO A 681 25.42 25.05 -6.79
N GLN A 682 25.36 26.03 -7.69
CA GLN A 682 25.02 27.41 -7.34
C GLN A 682 23.53 27.64 -7.51
N LEU A 683 22.86 28.20 -6.49
CA LEU A 683 21.44 28.52 -6.59
C LEU A 683 21.22 29.58 -7.69
N SER A 684 20.46 29.21 -8.73
CA SER A 684 20.18 30.06 -9.89
C SER A 684 18.84 30.77 -9.73
N GLN A 685 17.77 30.01 -9.44
CA GLN A 685 16.42 30.54 -9.25
C GLN A 685 15.66 29.76 -8.17
N GLY A 686 14.66 30.40 -7.56
CA GLY A 686 13.84 29.80 -6.51
C GLY A 686 14.42 29.98 -5.11
N CYS A 687 13.96 29.15 -4.18
CA CYS A 687 14.34 29.15 -2.77
C CYS A 687 14.10 30.48 -2.05
N LYS A 688 12.87 30.96 -2.15
CA LYS A 688 12.38 32.13 -1.45
C LYS A 688 11.10 31.76 -0.74
N ASP A 689 10.86 32.40 0.39
CA ASP A 689 9.63 32.20 1.14
C ASP A 689 8.42 32.55 0.27
N GLU A 690 7.44 31.65 0.24
CA GLU A 690 6.22 31.76 -0.54
C GLU A 690 5.02 31.88 0.38
N VAL A 691 4.09 32.78 0.02
CA VAL A 691 2.85 33.00 0.77
C VAL A 691 1.67 32.73 -0.15
N VAL A 692 0.87 31.72 0.19
CA VAL A 692 -0.26 31.27 -0.60
C VAL A 692 -1.55 31.42 0.22
N VAL A 693 -2.53 32.13 -0.34
CA VAL A 693 -3.88 32.24 0.24
C VAL A 693 -4.79 31.26 -0.49
N VAL A 694 -5.31 30.27 0.22
CA VAL A 694 -6.15 29.19 -0.34
C VAL A 694 -7.57 29.73 -0.58
N VAL A 695 -7.76 30.46 -1.67
CA VAL A 695 -9.08 30.99 -2.06
C VAL A 695 -9.75 30.02 -3.02
N GLY A 696 -11.03 29.70 -2.75
CA GLY A 696 -11.89 28.76 -3.48
C GLY A 696 -12.16 29.06 -4.97
N HIS A 697 -11.33 29.88 -5.61
CA HIS A 697 -11.38 30.09 -7.05
C HIS A 697 -10.13 29.65 -7.83
N ASN A 698 -8.99 29.32 -7.19
CA ASN A 698 -7.80 28.80 -7.91
C ASN A 698 -6.84 27.91 -7.10
N VAL A 699 -6.91 27.87 -5.77
CA VAL A 699 -5.98 27.09 -4.95
C VAL A 699 -6.80 26.34 -3.90
N SER A 700 -6.80 25.02 -3.98
CA SER A 700 -7.30 24.08 -2.95
C SER A 700 -6.14 23.16 -2.56
N PHE A 701 -6.14 22.61 -1.35
CA PHE A 701 -5.16 21.57 -1.02
C PHE A 701 -5.27 20.38 -1.99
N PRO A 702 -4.15 19.79 -2.42
CA PRO A 702 -2.74 20.15 -2.12
C PRO A 702 -2.23 21.43 -2.83
N VAL A 703 -1.46 22.26 -2.12
CA VAL A 703 -0.72 23.40 -2.73
C VAL A 703 0.63 22.89 -3.25
N LEU A 704 0.85 22.95 -4.56
CA LEU A 704 2.11 22.54 -5.19
C LEU A 704 3.24 23.52 -4.87
N VAL A 705 4.41 23.00 -4.51
CA VAL A 705 5.62 23.79 -4.23
C VAL A 705 6.57 23.72 -5.43
N GLU A 706 6.95 24.87 -5.98
CA GLU A 706 7.93 24.93 -7.07
C GLU A 706 9.35 24.64 -6.56
N ALA A 707 10.01 23.63 -7.14
CA ALA A 707 11.39 23.30 -6.78
C ALA A 707 12.38 24.37 -7.28
N PRO A 708 13.38 24.76 -6.46
CA PRO A 708 14.44 25.68 -6.87
C PRO A 708 15.33 25.06 -7.95
N THR A 709 16.01 25.90 -8.73
CA THR A 709 16.98 25.47 -9.74
C THR A 709 18.39 25.85 -9.31
N PHE A 710 19.30 24.89 -9.43
CA PHE A 710 20.72 25.09 -9.15
C PHE A 710 21.51 24.85 -10.44
N GLU A 711 22.46 25.73 -10.73
CA GLU A 711 23.39 25.60 -11.84
C GLU A 711 24.52 24.64 -11.44
N ALA A 712 24.67 23.56 -12.21
CA ALA A 712 25.73 22.58 -12.13
C ALA A 712 27.02 23.06 -12.82
N PHE A 713 28.12 22.36 -12.62
CA PHE A 713 29.46 22.72 -13.10
C PHE A 713 29.57 23.02 -14.61
N ASN A 714 28.77 22.35 -15.44
CA ASN A 714 28.77 22.48 -16.90
C ASN A 714 27.76 23.51 -17.44
N GLY A 715 27.14 24.31 -16.57
CA GLY A 715 26.06 25.24 -16.94
C GLY A 715 24.70 24.56 -17.20
N SER A 716 24.58 23.26 -16.89
CA SER A 716 23.28 22.57 -16.82
C SER A 716 22.64 22.74 -15.44
N TYR A 717 21.48 22.13 -15.22
CA TYR A 717 20.81 22.17 -13.91
C TYR A 717 21.14 20.93 -13.08
N ALA A 718 21.52 21.14 -11.82
CA ALA A 718 21.72 20.08 -10.85
C ALA A 718 20.39 19.40 -10.52
N THR A 719 20.45 18.13 -10.13
CA THR A 719 19.25 17.38 -9.73
C THR A 719 18.81 17.84 -8.35
N VAL A 720 17.58 18.31 -8.21
CA VAL A 720 17.05 18.85 -6.94
C VAL A 720 16.00 17.92 -6.37
N ASN A 721 16.14 17.60 -5.08
CA ASN A 721 15.18 16.82 -4.32
C ASN A 721 14.73 17.61 -3.09
N CYS A 722 13.42 17.75 -2.88
CA CYS A 722 12.85 18.55 -1.80
C CYS A 722 12.14 17.67 -0.77
N SER A 723 12.16 18.08 0.51
CA SER A 723 11.52 17.37 1.62
C SER A 723 10.00 17.28 1.48
N ALA A 724 9.39 18.22 0.77
CA ALA A 724 7.98 18.22 0.42
C ALA A 724 7.80 18.86 -0.98
N ILE A 725 6.93 18.27 -1.79
CA ILE A 725 6.53 18.78 -3.11
C ILE A 725 5.13 19.40 -3.09
N GLU A 726 4.38 19.17 -2.00
CA GLU A 726 3.04 19.68 -1.78
C GLU A 726 2.81 19.99 -0.30
N VAL A 727 2.01 21.02 -0.04
CA VAL A 727 1.55 21.40 1.30
C VAL A 727 0.07 21.02 1.43
N LEU A 728 -0.28 20.31 2.51
CA LEU A 728 -1.62 19.74 2.73
C LEU A 728 -2.44 20.44 3.81
N THR A 729 -1.81 21.30 4.62
CA THR A 729 -2.47 21.97 5.74
C THR A 729 -2.10 23.45 5.79
N TYR A 730 -2.93 24.25 6.45
CA TYR A 730 -2.60 25.64 6.75
C TYR A 730 -1.40 25.74 7.71
N GLY A 731 -0.68 26.85 7.66
CA GLY A 731 0.49 27.11 8.51
C GLY A 731 1.79 27.32 7.73
N ILE A 732 2.90 27.38 8.47
CA ILE A 732 4.24 27.58 7.92
C ILE A 732 4.91 26.21 7.76
N HIS A 733 5.26 25.86 6.53
CA HIS A 733 5.93 24.61 6.18
C HIS A 733 7.35 24.89 5.72
N ILE A 734 8.33 24.25 6.35
CA ILE A 734 9.74 24.41 5.98
C ILE A 734 10.06 23.37 4.92
N VAL A 735 10.38 23.83 3.71
CA VAL A 735 10.80 22.97 2.60
C VAL A 735 12.31 23.07 2.47
N VAL A 736 12.98 21.93 2.59
CA VAL A 736 14.43 21.81 2.42
C VAL A 736 14.67 21.09 1.10
N CYS A 737 15.42 21.72 0.20
CA CYS A 737 15.78 21.15 -1.08
C CYS A 737 17.28 20.95 -1.17
N GLU A 738 17.69 19.74 -1.54
CA GLU A 738 19.08 19.36 -1.80
C GLU A 738 19.30 19.22 -3.30
N ALA A 739 20.29 19.93 -3.82
CA ALA A 739 20.76 19.86 -5.18
C ALA A 739 22.04 19.04 -5.24
N VAL A 740 22.11 18.10 -6.17
CA VAL A 740 23.29 17.25 -6.40
C VAL A 740 23.79 17.45 -7.82
N ASP A 741 25.07 17.82 -7.96
CA ASP A 741 25.78 17.78 -9.24
C ASP A 741 26.17 16.32 -9.52
N SER A 742 25.53 15.68 -10.49
CA SER A 742 25.80 14.29 -10.84
C SER A 742 27.18 14.08 -11.48
N GLU A 743 27.80 15.13 -12.03
CA GLU A 743 29.14 15.04 -12.60
C GLU A 743 30.21 15.13 -11.51
N LEU A 744 30.09 16.08 -10.57
CA LEU A 744 31.10 16.30 -9.53
C LEU A 744 30.82 15.60 -8.19
N GLY A 745 29.63 15.04 -8.02
CA GLY A 745 29.17 14.46 -6.76
C GLY A 745 29.15 15.47 -5.61
N SER A 746 29.12 16.77 -5.89
CA SER A 746 28.94 17.84 -4.90
C SER A 746 27.47 18.08 -4.64
N ASN A 747 27.15 18.61 -3.46
CA ASN A 747 25.79 18.94 -3.08
C ASN A 747 25.70 20.36 -2.53
N SER A 748 24.53 20.94 -2.70
CA SER A 748 24.16 22.24 -2.17
C SER A 748 22.74 22.10 -1.62
N SER A 749 22.40 22.88 -0.61
CA SER A 749 21.06 22.81 -0.01
C SER A 749 20.53 24.19 0.22
N CYS A 750 19.22 24.35 0.09
CA CYS A 750 18.56 25.57 0.48
C CYS A 750 17.23 25.25 1.18
N SER A 751 16.80 26.15 2.06
CA SER A 751 15.57 26.01 2.84
C SER A 751 14.72 27.27 2.71
N PHE A 752 13.43 27.11 2.48
CA PHE A 752 12.48 28.22 2.40
C PHE A 752 11.14 27.84 3.04
N ASN A 753 10.36 28.85 3.41
CA ASN A 753 9.08 28.68 4.08
C ASN A 753 7.93 28.83 3.09
N VAL A 754 7.02 27.87 3.07
CA VAL A 754 5.73 27.98 2.37
C VAL A 754 4.65 28.23 3.42
N THR A 755 4.03 29.40 3.37
CA THR A 755 2.97 29.80 4.31
C THR A 755 1.61 29.72 3.64
N ALA A 756 0.79 28.76 4.06
CA ALA A 756 -0.57 28.59 3.57
C ALA A 756 -1.59 29.22 4.53
N PHE A 757 -2.30 30.25 4.08
CA PHE A 757 -3.34 30.93 4.84
C PHE A 757 -4.74 30.50 4.41
N ALA A 758 -5.64 30.40 5.39
CA ALA A 758 -7.06 30.28 5.12
C ALA A 758 -7.62 31.61 4.58
N PRO A 759 -8.68 31.57 3.76
CA PRO A 759 -9.28 32.77 3.17
C PRO A 759 -10.05 33.62 4.21
N GLY A 760 -10.35 33.07 5.39
CA GLY A 760 -11.05 33.73 6.48
C GLY A 760 -11.76 32.73 7.39
N CYS A 761 -12.35 33.22 8.48
CA CYS A 761 -13.10 32.40 9.43
C CYS A 761 -14.59 32.38 9.12
N ALA A 762 -15.25 31.27 9.46
CA ALA A 762 -16.69 31.09 9.32
C ALA A 762 -17.49 32.13 10.15
N PRO A 763 -18.68 32.55 9.69
CA PRO A 763 -19.52 33.52 10.38
C PRO A 763 -20.13 32.94 11.67
N PHE A 764 -20.31 33.78 12.69
CA PHE A 764 -20.89 33.39 13.98
C PHE A 764 -22.32 32.89 13.86
N GLN A 765 -22.61 31.74 14.47
CA GLN A 765 -23.97 31.35 14.85
C GLN A 765 -24.28 32.01 16.19
N SER A 766 -24.87 33.21 16.17
CA SER A 766 -25.33 33.86 17.40
C SER A 766 -26.58 33.16 17.92
N ASP A 767 -26.64 32.91 19.22
CA ASP A 767 -27.89 32.52 19.86
C ASP A 767 -28.89 33.70 19.93
N PRO A 768 -30.19 33.46 20.19
CA PRO A 768 -31.20 34.53 20.15
C PRO A 768 -30.98 35.64 21.19
N TYR A 769 -30.14 35.39 22.20
CA TYR A 769 -29.93 36.24 23.37
C TYR A 769 -28.70 37.13 23.24
N SER A 770 -27.91 36.92 22.18
CA SER A 770 -26.62 37.56 21.95
C SER A 770 -26.56 38.30 20.63
N ARG A 771 -25.60 39.21 20.56
CA ARG A 771 -25.14 39.89 19.37
C ARG A 771 -23.62 39.81 19.34
N VAL A 772 -23.07 39.67 18.14
CA VAL A 772 -21.63 39.73 17.92
C VAL A 772 -21.27 41.06 17.24
N SER A 773 -20.25 41.73 17.75
CA SER A 773 -19.72 42.98 17.22
C SER A 773 -18.27 42.78 16.80
N CYS A 774 -17.96 42.94 15.52
CA CYS A 774 -16.62 42.71 14.97
C CYS A 774 -15.94 44.00 14.54
N SER A 775 -14.61 43.97 14.53
CA SER A 775 -13.75 45.10 14.15
C SER A 775 -13.73 45.39 12.64
N ALA A 776 -13.90 44.37 11.80
CA ALA A 776 -13.87 44.51 10.35
C ALA A 776 -15.24 44.86 9.74
N ASP A 777 -15.23 45.75 8.74
CA ASP A 777 -16.43 46.18 8.01
C ASP A 777 -16.89 45.09 7.02
N ARG A 778 -18.11 44.58 7.21
CA ARG A 778 -18.72 43.47 6.42
C ARG A 778 -18.80 43.69 4.91
N ASN A 779 -18.59 44.91 4.44
CA ASN A 779 -18.73 45.28 3.03
C ASN A 779 -17.50 44.96 2.16
N ALA A 780 -16.38 44.47 2.72
CA ALA A 780 -15.15 44.23 1.96
C ALA A 780 -15.00 42.83 1.32
N THR A 781 -15.70 41.79 1.81
CA THR A 781 -15.42 40.37 1.46
C THR A 781 -16.60 39.57 0.91
N GLY A 782 -17.67 40.20 0.41
CA GLY A 782 -18.80 39.45 -0.19
C GLY A 782 -19.62 38.63 0.82
N GLY A 783 -19.51 38.96 2.12
CA GLY A 783 -20.50 38.62 3.13
C GLY A 783 -20.49 37.19 3.70
N ARG A 784 -19.52 36.32 3.36
CA ARG A 784 -19.50 34.92 3.86
C ARG A 784 -18.40 34.56 4.87
N LEU A 785 -17.26 35.26 4.92
CA LEU A 785 -16.14 34.95 5.84
C LEU A 785 -15.56 36.21 6.50
N HIS A 786 -15.13 36.08 7.75
CA HIS A 786 -14.39 37.10 8.49
C HIS A 786 -12.91 37.09 8.10
N PRO A 787 -12.27 38.25 7.88
CA PRO A 787 -10.85 38.30 7.52
C PRO A 787 -9.97 37.84 8.69
N VAL A 788 -8.82 37.24 8.37
CA VAL A 788 -7.80 36.88 9.37
C VAL A 788 -7.36 38.13 10.14
N GLY A 789 -7.32 38.03 11.47
CA GLY A 789 -7.06 39.14 12.39
C GLY A 789 -8.31 39.96 12.78
N ASP A 790 -9.51 39.60 12.27
CA ASP A 790 -10.75 40.22 12.76
C ASP A 790 -11.01 39.83 14.21
N VAL A 791 -11.25 40.83 15.05
CA VAL A 791 -11.57 40.66 16.47
C VAL A 791 -13.06 40.93 16.67
N CYS A 792 -13.74 39.94 17.25
CA CYS A 792 -15.17 39.95 17.49
C CYS A 792 -15.49 39.79 18.97
N GLU A 793 -16.35 40.65 19.47
CA GLU A 793 -16.83 40.66 20.85
C GLU A 793 -18.28 40.14 20.91
N TYR A 794 -18.50 39.19 21.81
CA TYR A 794 -19.80 38.60 22.10
C TYR A 794 -20.53 39.38 23.19
N ILE A 795 -21.77 39.80 22.94
CA ILE A 795 -22.51 40.71 23.82
C ILE A 795 -23.93 40.15 24.05
N CYS A 796 -24.35 39.99 25.31
CA CYS A 796 -25.73 39.62 25.64
C CYS A 796 -26.66 40.81 25.43
N GLN A 797 -27.61 40.69 24.49
CA GLN A 797 -28.49 41.78 24.08
C GLN A 797 -29.84 41.77 24.80
N GLN A 798 -30.31 40.60 25.24
CA GLN A 798 -31.60 40.48 25.91
C GLN A 798 -31.52 40.86 27.40
N TYR A 799 -32.46 41.68 27.86
CA TYR A 799 -32.58 42.08 29.27
C TYR A 799 -32.65 40.84 30.19
N GLY A 800 -31.79 40.80 31.20
CA GLY A 800 -31.73 39.69 32.17
C GLY A 800 -30.80 38.54 31.76
N TYR A 801 -29.94 38.70 30.76
CA TYR A 801 -28.84 37.77 30.45
C TYR A 801 -27.49 38.47 30.61
N VAL A 802 -26.50 37.76 31.14
CA VAL A 802 -25.13 38.25 31.35
C VAL A 802 -24.12 37.17 30.97
N ILE A 803 -22.91 37.60 30.61
CA ILE A 803 -21.78 36.67 30.47
C ILE A 803 -21.25 36.37 31.89
N PRO A 804 -21.18 35.10 32.29
CA PRO A 804 -20.62 34.71 33.58
C PRO A 804 -19.21 35.27 33.77
N GLN A 805 -18.87 35.70 34.98
CA GLN A 805 -17.59 36.34 35.27
C GLN A 805 -16.39 35.45 34.91
N SER A 806 -16.51 34.13 35.06
CA SER A 806 -15.46 33.16 34.69
C SER A 806 -15.26 32.99 33.18
N LYS A 807 -16.22 33.42 32.36
CA LYS A 807 -16.20 33.29 30.89
C LYS A 807 -15.98 34.60 30.15
N LEU A 808 -15.63 35.68 30.86
CA LEU A 808 -15.41 36.99 30.24
C LEU A 808 -14.29 36.96 29.19
N ASP A 809 -13.22 36.21 29.44
CA ASP A 809 -12.09 36.12 28.52
C ASP A 809 -12.46 35.38 27.21
N SER A 810 -13.46 34.49 27.26
CA SER A 810 -14.01 33.83 26.07
C SER A 810 -14.93 34.74 25.25
N ALA A 811 -15.33 35.91 25.76
CA ALA A 811 -16.23 36.83 25.04
C ALA A 811 -15.57 37.48 23.83
N VAL A 812 -14.25 37.60 23.80
CA VAL A 812 -13.48 38.14 22.68
C VAL A 812 -12.87 37.00 21.87
N LYS A 813 -13.03 37.06 20.55
CA LYS A 813 -12.56 36.04 19.61
C LYS A 813 -11.79 36.70 18.48
N GLU A 814 -10.67 36.11 18.10
CA GLU A 814 -9.83 36.55 16.99
C GLU A 814 -9.84 35.49 15.88
N CYS A 815 -9.99 35.91 14.63
CA CYS A 815 -9.89 35.01 13.49
C CYS A 815 -8.42 34.68 13.21
N LEU A 816 -8.03 33.44 13.45
CA LEU A 816 -6.66 32.98 13.29
C LEU A 816 -6.31 32.69 11.82
N PRO A 817 -5.01 32.70 11.44
CA PRO A 817 -4.58 32.51 10.05
C PRO A 817 -4.88 31.13 9.44
N ASN A 818 -5.22 30.16 10.29
CA ASN A 818 -5.68 28.81 9.89
C ASN A 818 -7.19 28.76 9.57
N GLY A 819 -7.91 29.88 9.70
CA GLY A 819 -9.35 29.97 9.41
C GLY A 819 -10.24 29.54 10.59
N SER A 820 -9.68 29.30 11.77
CA SER A 820 -10.43 29.02 13.00
C SER A 820 -10.51 30.25 13.90
N TRP A 821 -11.50 30.29 14.79
CA TRP A 821 -11.56 31.28 15.86
C TRP A 821 -10.62 30.91 17.01
N SER A 822 -10.17 31.90 17.79
CA SER A 822 -9.28 31.69 18.94
C SER A 822 -9.89 30.83 20.05
N ASN A 823 -11.22 30.73 20.13
CA ASN A 823 -11.96 29.81 20.99
C ASN A 823 -13.34 29.48 20.40
N GLU A 824 -13.88 28.31 20.77
CA GLU A 824 -15.16 27.78 20.25
C GLU A 824 -16.34 27.97 21.22
N ASP A 825 -16.19 28.77 22.27
CA ASP A 825 -17.25 28.98 23.26
C ASP A 825 -18.28 30.00 22.75
N PHE A 826 -19.31 29.54 22.03
CA PHE A 826 -20.29 30.40 21.37
C PHE A 826 -21.60 30.62 22.16
N HIS A 827 -21.80 29.96 23.30
CA HIS A 827 -23.00 30.08 24.15
C HIS A 827 -22.66 30.68 25.52
N LEU A 828 -22.37 31.98 25.52
CA LEU A 828 -21.86 32.67 26.71
C LEU A 828 -22.93 33.40 27.52
N CYS A 829 -24.14 33.59 26.98
CA CYS A 829 -25.19 34.34 27.66
C CYS A 829 -26.01 33.44 28.59
N GLU A 830 -25.89 33.69 29.90
CA GLU A 830 -26.65 32.98 30.92
C GLU A 830 -27.66 33.91 31.58
N LYS A 831 -28.82 33.36 31.95
CA LYS A 831 -29.89 34.16 32.57
C LYS A 831 -29.45 34.62 33.96
N GLN A 832 -29.52 35.91 34.21
CA GLN A 832 -29.21 36.55 35.48
C GLN A 832 -30.29 36.22 36.52
N LEU A 833 -30.09 35.13 37.25
CA LEU A 833 -31.01 34.67 38.30
C LEU A 833 -30.54 35.18 39.67
N PRO A 834 -31.42 35.78 40.49
CA PRO A 834 -31.08 36.17 41.85
C PRO A 834 -30.89 34.93 42.74
N PRO A 835 -29.99 34.98 43.75
CA PRO A 835 -29.82 33.87 44.69
C PRO A 835 -31.12 33.48 45.39
N VAL A 836 -31.40 32.17 45.47
CA VAL A 836 -32.61 31.63 46.10
C VAL A 836 -32.29 31.23 47.55
N ARG A 837 -33.10 31.70 48.50
CA ARG A 837 -32.94 31.37 49.92
C ARG A 837 -33.10 29.86 50.16
N VAL A 838 -32.12 29.24 50.84
CA VAL A 838 -32.15 27.82 51.22
C VAL A 838 -32.49 27.65 52.69
N SER A 839 -31.88 28.45 53.57
CA SER A 839 -32.13 28.38 55.03
C SER A 839 -31.78 29.68 55.75
N GLY A 840 -32.36 29.90 56.92
CA GLY A 840 -32.20 31.11 57.74
C GLY A 840 -33.15 32.25 57.35
N CYS A 841 -32.91 33.44 57.91
CA CYS A 841 -33.74 34.63 57.72
C CYS A 841 -35.16 34.53 58.32
N GLU A 842 -35.29 33.79 59.41
CA GLU A 842 -36.45 33.75 60.29
C GLU A 842 -36.13 34.48 61.58
N ASN A 843 -37.14 34.96 62.31
CA ASN A 843 -36.90 35.64 63.58
C ASN A 843 -36.31 34.64 64.62
N VAL A 844 -35.19 35.00 65.26
CA VAL A 844 -34.47 34.11 66.18
C VAL A 844 -34.36 34.75 67.57
N SER A 845 -34.55 33.96 68.62
CA SER A 845 -34.23 34.36 70.00
C SER A 845 -32.97 33.67 70.49
N ILE A 846 -31.97 34.44 70.92
CA ILE A 846 -30.68 33.94 71.43
C ILE A 846 -30.62 34.20 72.94
N GLY A 847 -30.46 33.14 73.72
CA GLY A 847 -30.20 33.22 75.17
C GLY A 847 -28.70 33.18 75.46
N THR A 848 -28.13 34.26 76.01
CA THR A 848 -26.68 34.33 76.32
C THR A 848 -26.42 34.99 77.67
N ASN A 849 -25.32 34.59 78.31
CA ASN A 849 -24.84 35.14 79.58
C ASN A 849 -23.59 36.04 79.40
N VAL A 850 -23.10 36.17 78.16
CA VAL A 850 -21.88 36.90 77.83
C VAL A 850 -22.26 38.09 76.94
N LEU A 851 -22.10 39.29 77.47
CA LEU A 851 -22.29 40.56 76.76
C LEU A 851 -21.15 40.81 75.76
N GLY A 852 -21.47 41.29 74.56
CA GLY A 852 -20.49 41.80 73.58
C GLY A 852 -19.93 40.82 72.53
N ASN A 853 -20.40 39.56 72.44
CA ASN A 853 -19.89 38.61 71.44
C ASN A 853 -20.96 37.70 70.80
N THR A 854 -22.21 38.15 70.73
CA THR A 854 -23.27 37.37 70.08
C THR A 854 -23.23 37.59 68.56
N THR A 855 -22.93 36.54 67.81
CA THR A 855 -22.89 36.57 66.34
C THR A 855 -24.27 36.34 65.74
N VAL A 856 -24.59 37.09 64.70
CA VAL A 856 -25.84 36.92 63.95
C VAL A 856 -25.81 35.60 63.17
N PRO A 857 -26.89 34.77 63.21
CA PRO A 857 -26.98 33.58 62.40
C PRO A 857 -27.08 33.96 60.90
N LEU A 858 -26.07 33.57 60.12
CA LEU A 858 -26.01 33.94 58.70
C LEU A 858 -26.93 33.04 57.86
N PRO A 859 -27.87 33.62 57.08
CA PRO A 859 -28.69 32.87 56.15
C PRO A 859 -27.88 32.35 54.97
N VAL A 860 -28.31 31.22 54.41
CA VAL A 860 -27.67 30.54 53.28
C VAL A 860 -28.56 30.65 52.04
N PHE A 861 -27.95 31.08 50.95
CA PHE A 861 -28.57 31.21 49.63
C PHE A 861 -27.90 30.28 48.63
N ARG A 862 -28.64 29.87 47.60
CA ARG A 862 -28.14 29.17 46.42
C ARG A 862 -28.06 30.16 45.27
N THR A 863 -26.87 30.38 44.73
CA THR A 863 -26.62 31.27 43.58
C THR A 863 -27.30 30.73 42.31
N GLY A 864 -27.39 31.54 41.25
CA GLY A 864 -27.94 31.09 39.96
C GLY A 864 -27.10 29.99 39.31
N SER A 865 -25.79 29.95 39.64
CA SER A 865 -24.85 28.87 39.31
C SER A 865 -24.96 27.63 40.20
N GLY A 866 -25.88 27.60 41.18
CA GLY A 866 -26.15 26.45 42.04
C GLY A 866 -25.26 26.31 43.29
N LYS A 867 -24.31 27.23 43.50
CA LYS A 867 -23.38 27.25 44.65
C LYS A 867 -24.07 27.80 45.91
N LEU A 868 -23.73 27.26 47.07
CA LEU A 868 -24.21 27.78 48.34
C LEU A 868 -23.31 28.93 48.82
N VAL A 869 -23.92 30.07 49.13
CA VAL A 869 -23.26 31.27 49.66
C VAL A 869 -23.93 31.72 50.95
N THR A 870 -23.13 32.14 51.93
CA THR A 870 -23.62 32.76 53.16
C THR A 870 -23.81 34.25 52.95
N ALA A 871 -24.96 34.79 53.35
CA ALA A 871 -25.22 36.22 53.23
C ALA A 871 -24.36 37.03 54.22
N THR A 872 -24.04 38.26 53.84
CA THR A 872 -23.41 39.26 54.72
C THR A 872 -24.51 40.04 55.44
N CYS A 873 -24.50 40.00 56.78
CA CYS A 873 -25.55 40.57 57.61
C CYS A 873 -25.09 41.83 58.35
N THR A 874 -25.98 42.81 58.46
CA THR A 874 -25.75 44.06 59.19
C THR A 874 -26.85 44.29 60.24
N PRO A 875 -26.50 44.54 61.51
CA PRO A 875 -25.16 44.45 62.12
C PRO A 875 -24.64 43.01 62.22
N GLU A 876 -23.32 42.80 62.10
CA GLU A 876 -22.69 41.46 62.17
C GLU A 876 -22.61 40.92 63.62
N LYS A 877 -22.46 41.84 64.58
CA LYS A 877 -22.32 41.55 66.02
C LYS A 877 -23.37 42.31 66.82
N LEU A 878 -23.96 41.62 67.78
CA LEU A 878 -24.95 42.19 68.71
C LEU A 878 -24.27 42.49 70.05
N LEU A 879 -24.21 43.78 70.39
CA LEU A 879 -23.39 44.28 71.50
C LEU A 879 -24.13 44.26 72.86
N ASP A 880 -25.46 44.26 72.86
CA ASP A 880 -26.28 44.35 74.08
C ASP A 880 -27.52 43.44 74.00
N PHE A 881 -28.34 43.43 75.06
CA PHE A 881 -29.65 42.80 75.06
C PHE A 881 -30.68 43.70 74.37
N GLY A 882 -31.58 43.10 73.60
CA GLY A 882 -32.62 43.84 72.89
C GLY A 882 -33.08 43.14 71.61
N ASP A 883 -33.93 43.86 70.88
CA ASP A 883 -34.43 43.47 69.57
C ASP A 883 -33.57 44.16 68.50
N TYR A 884 -32.96 43.37 67.63
CA TYR A 884 -32.13 43.84 66.54
C TYR A 884 -32.78 43.51 65.19
N ASP A 885 -32.91 44.52 64.33
CA ASP A 885 -33.26 44.31 62.93
C ASP A 885 -31.99 43.97 62.15
N ILE A 886 -31.95 42.77 61.57
CA ILE A 886 -30.83 42.27 60.79
C ILE A 886 -31.22 42.32 59.32
N ASN A 887 -30.39 42.97 58.51
CA ASN A 887 -30.51 42.94 57.06
C ASN A 887 -29.31 42.19 56.45
N CYS A 888 -29.60 41.16 55.65
CA CYS A 888 -28.58 40.31 55.04
C CYS A 888 -28.65 40.36 53.52
N VAL A 889 -27.50 40.38 52.86
CA VAL A 889 -27.36 40.39 51.39
C VAL A 889 -26.51 39.19 50.96
N ALA A 890 -26.99 38.42 50.00
CA ALA A 890 -26.23 37.39 49.31
C ALA A 890 -25.96 37.85 47.87
N GLU A 891 -24.70 37.80 47.46
CA GLU A 891 -24.26 38.18 46.12
C GLU A 891 -23.80 36.94 45.35
N ASP A 892 -24.28 36.81 44.12
CA ASP A 892 -23.73 35.91 43.12
C ASP A 892 -22.76 36.70 42.24
N THR A 893 -21.47 36.59 42.55
CA THR A 893 -20.41 37.28 41.78
C THR A 893 -20.29 36.74 40.36
N GLU A 894 -20.76 35.52 40.09
CA GLU A 894 -20.65 34.89 38.77
C GLU A 894 -21.66 35.50 37.79
N LEU A 895 -22.92 35.66 38.21
CA LEU A 895 -24.01 36.24 37.42
C LEU A 895 -24.31 37.71 37.77
N ARG A 896 -23.52 38.32 38.66
CA ARG A 896 -23.67 39.71 39.13
C ARG A 896 -25.08 40.02 39.65
N SER A 897 -25.71 39.06 40.31
CA SER A 897 -27.05 39.20 40.89
C SER A 897 -26.97 39.19 42.41
N SER A 898 -27.98 39.75 43.08
CA SER A 898 -28.04 39.74 44.54
C SER A 898 -29.46 39.51 45.03
N ALA A 899 -29.55 38.94 46.23
CA ALA A 899 -30.80 38.77 46.95
C ALA A 899 -30.59 39.24 48.38
N SER A 900 -31.63 39.84 48.97
CA SER A 900 -31.57 40.31 50.35
C SER A 900 -32.75 39.77 51.16
N CYS A 901 -32.56 39.68 52.47
CA CYS A 901 -33.61 39.31 53.39
C CYS A 901 -33.39 39.98 54.74
N ALA A 902 -34.49 40.26 55.44
CA ALA A 902 -34.47 40.92 56.75
C ALA A 902 -35.21 40.08 57.79
N PHE A 903 -34.67 40.03 59.01
CA PHE A 903 -35.27 39.29 60.14
C PHE A 903 -34.86 39.91 61.48
N LYS A 904 -35.58 39.54 62.55
CA LYS A 904 -35.35 40.05 63.90
C LYS A 904 -34.56 39.06 64.75
N VAL A 905 -33.56 39.56 65.48
CA VAL A 905 -32.84 38.79 66.49
C VAL A 905 -33.10 39.38 67.88
N ILE A 906 -33.62 38.56 68.78
CA ILE A 906 -33.94 38.95 70.16
C ILE A 906 -32.89 38.34 71.10
N VAL A 907 -32.06 39.17 71.74
CA VAL A 907 -31.02 38.71 72.68
C VAL A 907 -31.53 38.84 74.11
N LYS A 908 -31.64 37.72 74.84
CA LYS A 908 -32.14 37.66 76.23
C LYS A 908 -31.08 37.11 77.19
N GLY A 909 -30.99 37.68 78.39
CA GLY A 909 -30.16 37.13 79.48
C GLY A 909 -30.86 35.97 80.20
N HIS A 910 -30.13 34.90 80.55
CA HIS A 910 -30.72 33.87 81.41
C HIS A 910 -30.89 34.39 82.84
N SER A 911 -32.13 34.39 83.33
CA SER A 911 -32.42 34.51 84.77
C SER A 911 -32.90 33.16 85.30
N VAL A 912 -32.11 32.55 86.18
CA VAL A 912 -32.50 31.35 86.94
C VAL A 912 -32.95 31.79 88.35
N PRO A 913 -34.18 31.50 88.81
CA PRO A 913 -34.52 31.60 90.22
C PRO A 913 -34.25 30.27 90.94
N ARG A 914 -33.23 30.23 91.80
CA ARG A 914 -33.05 29.16 92.81
C ARG A 914 -34.05 29.36 93.96
N ARG A 915 -34.94 28.39 94.19
CA ARG A 915 -35.68 28.21 95.45
C ARG A 915 -34.94 27.24 96.38
N LEU A 916 -34.81 27.62 97.65
CA LEU A 916 -34.36 26.79 98.79
C LEU A 916 -35.45 25.78 99.18
N GLY A 917 -35.16 24.48 99.21
CA GLY A 917 -34.92 23.66 100.43
C GLY A 917 -35.96 22.52 100.53
N PRO A 918 -35.81 21.46 101.37
CA PRO A 918 -34.75 21.16 102.34
C PRO A 918 -34.16 19.71 102.26
N GLU A 919 -33.05 19.52 102.99
CA GLU A 919 -32.60 18.32 103.75
C GLU A 919 -32.68 16.89 103.15
N ARG A 920 -31.50 16.27 102.93
CA ARG A 920 -30.89 15.29 103.87
C ARG A 920 -29.50 14.82 103.41
N CYS A 921 -28.56 14.86 104.36
CA CYS A 921 -27.22 14.25 104.40
C CYS A 921 -27.32 12.69 104.36
N SER A 922 -26.27 11.88 104.17
CA SER A 922 -24.89 11.97 104.66
C SER A 922 -23.98 10.84 104.10
N LEU A 923 -22.67 11.00 104.33
CA LEU A 923 -21.48 10.13 104.10
C LEU A 923 -20.78 10.37 102.75
N ASP A 924 -19.57 10.92 102.64
CA ASP A 924 -18.56 11.44 103.59
C ASP A 924 -17.73 12.51 102.85
#